data_AF-A0AA91Q566-F1
#
_entry.id   AF-A0AA91Q566-F1
#
_cell.length_a   1.000
_cell.length_b   1.000
_cell.length_c   1.000
_cell.angle_alpha   90.00
_cell.angle_beta   90.00
_cell.angle_gamma   90.00
#
_symmetry.space_group_name_H-M   'P 1'
#
loop_
_entity.id
_entity.type
_entity.pdbx_description
1 polymer ?
#
loop_
_entity_poly.entity_id
_entity_poly.type
_entity_poly.pdbx_seq_one_letter_code
_entity_poly.pdbx_strand_id
1 'polypeptide(L)'
;MPLDQAEDIPTIIGAKAVSSASAPIEPSKEQKHKSNNPFTNGKFAQGSNSDSLTSTSVANIESLSPFEYIGTNISKNELRLRPFKTSNRILDDLKYTPALFKMLSQGRLQKPITSFLNSSPFAYKDILPHILQLERYETLILNNAVDYIPSVEKHELKDCNVTVSTVRGLIVSSSNDEINHFKIVILENSPPLSRIPIDKHEYHQIEKSMLSADDLNIMNDKSNASSNLIDDAFFKSGNSLVNHIMRVSVYTSEFTKEDLLSSIDSNLIKERYLRGIESSPDSQLSIDSIPGPVHCLQTLLKVLKGPINLPATEPIHTISKSKTLLDVKIDLRLLFEKFSFTLGDDEDSLIPPNLSLNPSLKEAYIRKAYELVFIGKSLKTSKVNDFDTKYSFSDNMAQVHSILSEIDKHSALANSRSRETNRYSFFIALSCCVFYQDELIIRCYENTVVSDPRNKMAYVDCFKKIMENRSSGSTGRLASYHNSQYLKGLMYGYSDYEAALKILGIELIPSDDDVEIDAIIEMYKAATNSDPKNYAYFNNQVEKIAKIRDSLELKDFLANEIIPMSIALNELRIEEVTEDEVVITAFEFRLNDVMQEVNFNSNSPEIRILQRSLYSVALNRKSYILLNYIEKKFPDLQQKMNITFSDALRILEVTADSTDFEIITNFQEKLAKSSLHDPVDVRALRASLKRVAEERKSNILMSFLEQGKIDPSLQPPELWPTGLDNIGNTCYLNSLLQYYFCIKPLRDMILNFDEANVKIDPNSARKIGGRKVEESELNRSFQFIYRLQKLFNEMISSKERCVQPSKELAYLAFLPLSQPIDFKDNSELPLPGGDDGVIDTEFEPIIVDSESPELMSADTDMDKDNQDLIVLDSTCTSPNLESAPSLNMVEVDSMHVEDNQVDIATGKKILAISSDQIESTIELGRQQDVTECIENVTYQIETALEPEKIESDGEQFDLIKKLFCGKTKQTITPLGEEKANVRVSVERFFSLIINVGDHPKDIYDALDNYFNEDSVELEEGEVKKALTIQELPQVLQFHVQRVLFDRERLVAYKSLEVIPFGETIYVDRYLETDDEEIIAKRQEVFDWKSEMKKLYAEKDSILMVDSETKLSALDALKATLKYLETNTLKSELNCVKQSTIDSIRSQIHLLELKLQAIENKLISLQDKVSTQFDSYKQVGYSLFAIFIHRGEASYGHYWIYIKDPHRNIYRKYNDETVTEVPYSEVFNFTTTNTATPYYMVYVKSELMDEYIEPLKREIKC
;
A
#
# COMPACT_ATOMS: atom_id res chain seq x y z
N MET A 1 43.39 13.50 59.08
CA MET A 1 43.97 14.66 58.37
C MET A 1 43.39 14.68 56.96
N PRO A 2 43.04 15.86 56.43
CA PRO A 2 41.60 16.16 56.35
C PRO A 2 41.15 16.87 55.06
N LEU A 3 39.88 17.32 55.08
CA LEU A 3 39.23 18.32 54.21
C LEU A 3 38.77 17.80 52.82
N ASP A 4 37.56 18.14 52.34
CA ASP A 4 36.47 18.89 53.01
C ASP A 4 35.06 18.67 52.41
N GLN A 5 34.05 19.01 53.24
CA GLN A 5 32.69 19.54 52.99
C GLN A 5 31.94 19.17 51.69
N ALA A 6 30.71 18.60 51.65
CA ALA A 6 29.54 18.52 52.56
C ALA A 6 28.57 19.73 52.54
N GLU A 7 27.33 19.46 52.98
CA GLU A 7 26.16 20.36 53.13
C GLU A 7 25.42 20.71 51.80
N ASP A 8 24.08 20.90 51.73
CA ASP A 8 23.08 20.98 52.82
C ASP A 8 21.65 20.42 52.49
N ILE A 9 20.77 20.54 53.49
CA ILE A 9 19.42 19.97 53.75
C ILE A 9 18.35 21.12 53.67
N PRO A 10 17.05 20.98 53.27
CA PRO A 10 16.00 20.17 53.95
C PRO A 10 14.89 19.51 53.05
N THR A 11 13.88 18.69 53.44
CA THR A 11 13.19 18.11 54.65
C THR A 11 11.74 18.60 54.93
N ILE A 12 10.84 17.65 55.32
CA ILE A 12 9.45 17.75 55.88
C ILE A 12 8.36 18.35 54.92
N ILE A 13 7.03 18.09 54.90
CA ILE A 13 5.96 17.48 55.77
C ILE A 13 4.87 16.82 54.86
N GLY A 14 4.01 15.82 55.21
CA GLY A 14 3.95 14.94 56.40
C GLY A 14 2.55 14.45 56.91
N ALA A 15 1.56 14.07 56.08
CA ALA A 15 0.23 13.50 56.49
C ALA A 15 -0.10 12.18 55.74
N LYS A 16 -0.70 11.09 56.28
CA LYS A 16 -1.96 10.87 57.04
C LYS A 16 -3.24 11.20 56.21
N ALA A 17 -4.30 10.38 56.16
CA ALA A 17 -4.79 9.33 57.09
C ALA A 17 -5.50 8.14 56.34
N VAL A 18 -5.67 6.93 56.93
CA VAL A 18 -6.94 6.34 57.49
C VAL A 18 -8.08 6.14 56.45
N SER A 19 -8.79 5.00 56.28
CA SER A 19 -8.70 3.58 56.72
C SER A 19 -9.73 2.74 55.86
N SER A 20 -10.35 1.57 56.14
CA SER A 20 -10.41 0.57 57.25
C SER A 20 -11.24 -0.68 56.83
N ALA A 21 -10.93 -1.86 57.40
CA ALA A 21 -11.85 -3.02 57.64
C ALA A 21 -12.47 -3.78 56.42
N SER A 22 -13.25 -4.86 56.60
CA SER A 22 -12.78 -6.25 56.92
C SER A 22 -13.88 -7.34 56.80
N ALA A 23 -13.58 -8.46 56.10
CA ALA A 23 -14.25 -9.80 56.19
C ALA A 23 -15.75 -9.92 55.73
N PRO A 24 -16.38 -11.13 55.59
CA PRO A 24 -15.90 -12.45 55.11
C PRO A 24 -16.88 -13.22 54.12
N ILE A 25 -16.45 -14.37 53.55
CA ILE A 25 -17.14 -15.71 53.35
C ILE A 25 -18.67 -15.70 53.01
N GLU A 26 -19.27 -16.40 52.00
CA GLU A 26 -18.91 -17.28 50.84
C GLU A 26 -20.24 -17.54 50.02
N PRO A 27 -20.54 -18.62 49.22
CA PRO A 27 -19.75 -19.74 48.65
C PRO A 27 -19.94 -20.06 47.12
N SER A 28 -19.04 -20.91 46.59
CA SER A 28 -19.26 -21.88 45.48
C SER A 28 -19.76 -21.46 44.07
N LYS A 29 -18.97 -21.78 43.02
CA LYS A 29 -19.38 -22.64 41.88
C LYS A 29 -18.21 -23.01 40.96
N GLU A 30 -18.34 -24.10 40.22
CA GLU A 30 -17.29 -24.70 39.39
C GLU A 30 -17.05 -23.92 38.08
N GLN A 31 -15.79 -23.80 37.64
CA GLN A 31 -15.48 -23.66 36.21
C GLN A 31 -14.06 -24.12 35.86
N LYS A 32 -13.89 -24.54 34.60
CA LYS A 32 -12.75 -25.31 34.07
C LYS A 32 -11.44 -24.51 34.10
N HIS A 33 -10.35 -25.16 34.50
CA HIS A 33 -9.00 -24.58 34.37
C HIS A 33 -8.67 -24.24 32.91
N LYS A 34 -8.28 -22.98 32.66
CA LYS A 34 -7.55 -22.58 31.44
C LYS A 34 -6.06 -22.85 31.64
N SER A 35 -5.37 -23.22 30.57
CA SER A 35 -3.90 -23.35 30.56
C SER A 35 -3.23 -21.99 30.45
N ASN A 36 -2.26 -21.70 31.31
CA ASN A 36 -1.43 -20.50 31.22
C ASN A 36 -0.40 -20.63 30.09
N ASN A 37 -0.76 -20.16 28.90
CA ASN A 37 0.13 -20.05 27.76
C ASN A 37 0.68 -18.60 27.66
N PRO A 38 1.98 -18.35 27.87
CA PRO A 38 2.52 -16.99 28.00
C PRO A 38 2.72 -16.23 26.67
N PHE A 39 2.33 -16.81 25.53
CA PHE A 39 2.65 -16.28 24.20
C PHE A 39 1.57 -15.39 23.55
N THR A 40 0.91 -14.55 24.33
CA THR A 40 -0.03 -13.52 23.84
C THR A 40 0.30 -12.13 24.37
N ASN A 41 1.51 -11.62 24.05
CA ASN A 41 1.79 -10.21 23.74
C ASN A 41 3.27 -10.04 23.34
N GLY A 42 3.53 -9.54 22.15
CA GLY A 42 4.90 -9.34 21.65
C GLY A 42 5.43 -7.94 21.96
N LYS A 43 6.46 -7.86 22.82
CA LYS A 43 7.42 -6.73 22.86
C LYS A 43 8.82 -7.24 23.15
N PHE A 44 9.78 -6.96 22.27
CA PHE A 44 11.20 -6.98 22.59
C PHE A 44 11.57 -5.63 23.21
N ALA A 45 12.08 -5.63 24.44
CA ALA A 45 12.76 -4.47 25.02
C ALA A 45 13.73 -4.89 26.14
N GLN A 46 15.00 -4.54 25.94
CA GLN A 46 15.99 -4.06 26.92
C GLN A 46 16.13 -4.78 28.28
N GLY A 47 17.37 -5.19 28.59
CA GLY A 47 17.72 -5.74 29.90
C GLY A 47 17.80 -4.67 31.00
N SER A 48 17.68 -5.11 32.25
CA SER A 48 17.96 -4.30 33.44
C SER A 48 18.88 -5.08 34.39
N ASN A 49 20.06 -4.53 34.66
CA ASN A 49 20.93 -5.03 35.72
C ASN A 49 20.33 -4.69 37.08
N SER A 50 20.42 -5.63 38.04
CA SER A 50 20.16 -5.35 39.45
C SER A 50 21.01 -6.23 40.36
N ASP A 51 22.34 -6.16 40.17
CA ASP A 51 23.27 -6.58 41.21
C ASP A 51 23.03 -5.76 42.48
N SER A 52 22.69 -6.44 43.58
CA SER A 52 22.56 -5.84 44.91
C SER A 52 23.31 -6.66 45.94
N LEU A 53 24.64 -6.56 45.89
CA LEU A 53 25.53 -7.07 46.93
C LEU A 53 25.21 -6.41 48.28
N THR A 54 24.81 -7.20 49.26
CA THR A 54 24.85 -6.81 50.68
C THR A 54 25.71 -7.80 51.45
N SER A 55 26.97 -7.44 51.64
CA SER A 55 27.92 -8.21 52.45
C SER A 55 27.88 -7.75 53.90
N THR A 56 27.99 -8.70 54.84
CA THR A 56 28.46 -8.39 56.19
C THR A 56 29.37 -9.50 56.71
N SER A 57 30.39 -9.10 57.46
CA SER A 57 31.40 -9.92 58.13
C SER A 57 30.80 -10.74 59.30
N VAL A 58 31.45 -11.71 59.95
CA VAL A 58 32.83 -11.74 60.48
C VAL A 58 33.42 -13.17 60.45
N ALA A 59 34.74 -13.27 60.39
CA ALA A 59 35.48 -14.53 60.34
C ALA A 59 35.61 -15.25 61.69
N ASN A 60 35.74 -16.58 61.65
CA ASN A 60 36.54 -17.37 62.58
C ASN A 60 37.02 -18.67 61.90
N ILE A 61 38.05 -19.30 62.46
CA ILE A 61 38.73 -20.48 61.91
C ILE A 61 38.36 -21.75 62.72
N GLU A 62 38.60 -22.93 62.15
CA GLU A 62 38.55 -24.27 62.79
C GLU A 62 37.17 -24.88 63.12
N SER A 63 36.52 -25.49 62.10
CA SER A 63 35.94 -26.83 62.22
C SER A 63 35.66 -27.45 60.85
N LEU A 64 35.95 -28.74 60.65
CA LEU A 64 35.59 -29.48 59.42
C LEU A 64 34.10 -29.85 59.43
N SER A 65 33.33 -29.29 58.50
CA SER A 65 31.96 -29.69 58.16
C SER A 65 31.92 -30.36 56.76
N PRO A 66 30.93 -31.20 56.44
CA PRO A 66 30.78 -31.75 55.09
C PRO A 66 30.58 -30.63 54.06
N PHE A 67 31.07 -30.86 52.83
CA PHE A 67 30.84 -29.95 51.70
C PHE A 67 29.36 -29.99 51.30
N GLU A 68 28.77 -28.82 51.08
CA GLU A 68 27.42 -28.66 50.54
C GLU A 68 27.42 -28.96 49.04
N TYR A 69 26.47 -29.78 48.57
CA TYR A 69 26.41 -30.22 47.17
C TYR A 69 26.07 -29.06 46.21
N ILE A 70 26.93 -28.85 45.22
CA ILE A 70 26.76 -27.84 44.17
C ILE A 70 26.35 -28.54 42.87
N GLY A 71 25.05 -28.54 42.56
CA GLY A 71 24.54 -29.04 41.27
C GLY A 71 24.89 -28.13 40.08
N THR A 72 24.88 -28.69 38.86
CA THR A 72 25.23 -27.98 37.62
C THR A 72 24.25 -26.84 37.32
N ASN A 73 24.69 -25.60 37.51
CA ASN A 73 23.92 -24.41 37.16
C ASN A 73 24.39 -23.85 35.80
N ILE A 74 23.54 -23.97 34.77
CA ILE A 74 23.73 -23.40 33.42
C ILE A 74 22.51 -22.54 33.13
N SER A 75 22.70 -21.33 32.60
CA SER A 75 21.58 -20.42 32.35
C SER A 75 20.66 -20.94 31.25
N LYS A 76 19.35 -20.67 31.34
CA LYS A 76 18.38 -21.14 30.33
C LYS A 76 18.64 -20.57 28.93
N ASN A 77 19.25 -19.39 28.84
CA ASN A 77 19.60 -18.77 27.56
C ASN A 77 20.82 -19.44 26.92
N GLU A 78 21.87 -19.67 27.70
CA GLU A 78 23.08 -20.39 27.27
C GLU A 78 22.77 -21.84 26.87
N LEU A 79 21.96 -22.53 27.66
CA LEU A 79 21.55 -23.91 27.38
C LEU A 79 20.76 -24.02 26.07
N ARG A 80 19.91 -23.03 25.76
CA ARG A 80 19.12 -22.98 24.53
C ARG A 80 19.96 -22.81 23.25
N LEU A 81 21.16 -22.23 23.35
CA LEU A 81 22.12 -22.10 22.24
C LEU A 81 22.91 -23.39 21.97
N ARG A 82 22.59 -24.49 22.66
CA ARG A 82 23.26 -25.80 22.51
C ARG A 82 22.36 -26.81 21.77
N PRO A 83 22.92 -27.77 21.02
CA PRO A 83 22.16 -28.63 20.11
C PRO A 83 20.97 -29.34 20.78
N PHE A 84 19.76 -29.06 20.28
CA PHE A 84 18.51 -29.59 20.84
C PHE A 84 18.19 -31.02 20.37
N LYS A 85 17.78 -31.87 21.32
CA LYS A 85 17.29 -33.24 21.08
C LYS A 85 16.10 -33.60 21.98
N THR A 86 15.29 -34.52 21.50
CA THR A 86 14.28 -35.23 22.32
C THR A 86 14.85 -36.53 22.87
N SER A 87 14.22 -37.10 23.91
CA SER A 87 14.62 -38.41 24.44
C SER A 87 14.65 -39.51 23.36
N ASN A 88 13.65 -39.53 22.46
CA ASN A 88 13.63 -40.50 21.35
C ASN A 88 14.79 -40.29 20.37
N ARG A 89 15.12 -39.03 20.01
CA ARG A 89 16.28 -38.74 19.15
C ARG A 89 17.57 -39.27 19.76
N ILE A 90 17.80 -39.02 21.05
CA ILE A 90 18.98 -39.53 21.78
C ILE A 90 19.02 -41.06 21.80
N LEU A 91 17.88 -41.74 21.99
CA LEU A 91 17.82 -43.21 22.01
C LEU A 91 18.00 -43.85 20.61
N ASP A 92 17.60 -43.17 19.53
CA ASP A 92 17.91 -43.59 18.17
C ASP A 92 19.37 -43.30 17.79
N ASP A 93 19.90 -42.13 18.15
CA ASP A 93 21.32 -41.79 17.96
C ASP A 93 22.23 -42.85 18.62
N LEU A 94 21.93 -43.18 19.88
CA LEU A 94 22.53 -44.27 20.65
C LEU A 94 22.51 -45.59 19.86
N LYS A 95 21.31 -46.03 19.44
CA LYS A 95 21.06 -47.31 18.75
C LYS A 95 21.82 -47.47 17.44
N TYR A 96 22.12 -46.38 16.74
CA TYR A 96 22.86 -46.39 15.46
C TYR A 96 24.31 -45.91 15.57
N THR A 97 24.78 -45.53 16.76
CA THR A 97 26.18 -45.10 16.99
C THR A 97 27.21 -46.15 16.55
N PRO A 98 27.09 -47.47 16.85
CA PRO A 98 28.07 -48.45 16.37
C PRO A 98 28.22 -48.47 14.84
N ALA A 99 27.12 -48.30 14.11
CA ALA A 99 27.13 -48.26 12.65
C ALA A 99 27.92 -47.06 12.08
N LEU A 100 27.84 -45.89 12.75
CA LEU A 100 28.64 -44.71 12.38
C LEU A 100 30.14 -45.02 12.50
N PHE A 101 30.57 -45.50 13.67
CA PHE A 101 31.99 -45.79 13.93
C PHE A 101 32.54 -46.89 13.02
N LYS A 102 31.72 -47.88 12.68
CA LYS A 102 32.01 -48.93 11.69
C LYS A 102 32.18 -48.37 10.27
N MET A 103 31.40 -47.36 9.87
CA MET A 103 31.58 -46.65 8.59
C MET A 103 32.81 -45.72 8.60
N LEU A 104 33.10 -45.05 9.72
CA LEU A 104 34.29 -44.22 9.91
C LEU A 104 35.58 -45.06 9.82
N SER A 105 35.66 -46.19 10.53
CA SER A 105 36.81 -47.11 10.48
C SER A 105 37.02 -47.75 9.09
N GLN A 106 35.99 -47.76 8.25
CA GLN A 106 36.05 -48.23 6.86
C GLN A 106 36.33 -47.10 5.84
N GLY A 107 36.47 -45.84 6.28
CA GLY A 107 36.68 -44.70 5.39
C GLY A 107 35.51 -44.39 4.45
N ARG A 108 34.29 -44.82 4.79
CA ARG A 108 33.11 -44.78 3.89
C ARG A 108 32.27 -43.50 3.97
N LEU A 109 32.77 -42.46 4.64
CA LEU A 109 32.04 -41.22 4.89
C LEU A 109 32.81 -40.01 4.36
N GLN A 110 32.13 -39.18 3.57
CA GLN A 110 32.69 -37.97 2.96
C GLN A 110 32.51 -36.71 3.84
N LYS A 111 31.68 -36.76 4.89
CA LYS A 111 31.40 -35.65 5.81
C LYS A 111 32.07 -35.90 7.18
N PRO A 112 32.58 -34.86 7.87
CA PRO A 112 33.37 -34.99 9.10
C PRO A 112 32.49 -35.15 10.35
N ILE A 113 31.71 -36.23 10.45
CA ILE A 113 30.84 -36.51 11.60
C ILE A 113 31.45 -37.62 12.45
N THR A 114 31.83 -37.28 13.68
CA THR A 114 32.57 -38.16 14.60
C THR A 114 31.71 -38.88 15.63
N SER A 115 30.48 -38.41 15.86
CA SER A 115 29.52 -38.93 16.85
C SER A 115 28.10 -38.56 16.43
N PHE A 116 27.12 -39.43 16.66
CA PHE A 116 25.71 -39.02 16.57
C PHE A 116 25.25 -38.30 17.84
N LEU A 117 25.59 -38.83 19.02
CA LEU A 117 25.14 -38.29 20.30
C LEU A 117 25.58 -36.84 20.50
N ASN A 118 26.84 -36.51 20.20
CA ASN A 118 27.44 -35.18 20.37
C ASN A 118 27.24 -34.22 19.17
N SER A 119 26.67 -34.67 18.05
CA SER A 119 26.38 -33.80 16.89
C SER A 119 24.97 -33.21 16.92
N SER A 120 24.78 -32.06 16.27
CA SER A 120 23.45 -31.56 15.90
C SER A 120 22.75 -32.54 14.94
N PRO A 121 21.45 -32.86 15.13
CA PRO A 121 20.70 -33.75 14.23
C PRO A 121 20.75 -33.35 12.76
N PHE A 122 20.86 -32.05 12.46
CA PHE A 122 20.94 -31.56 11.09
C PHE A 122 22.21 -31.99 10.35
N ALA A 123 23.33 -32.18 11.07
CA ALA A 123 24.59 -32.58 10.45
C ALA A 123 24.49 -33.98 9.82
N TYR A 124 23.91 -34.94 10.56
CA TYR A 124 23.81 -36.35 10.16
C TYR A 124 22.44 -36.77 9.62
N LYS A 125 21.51 -35.81 9.43
CA LYS A 125 20.13 -36.06 8.98
C LYS A 125 20.02 -36.95 7.74
N ASP A 126 21.00 -36.86 6.82
CA ASP A 126 21.05 -37.61 5.57
C ASP A 126 21.90 -38.90 5.67
N ILE A 127 22.74 -39.04 6.71
CA ILE A 127 23.59 -40.23 6.91
C ILE A 127 22.79 -41.37 7.57
N LEU A 128 21.99 -41.04 8.59
CA LEU A 128 21.20 -42.04 9.32
C LEU A 128 20.19 -42.81 8.42
N PRO A 129 19.45 -42.16 7.47
CA PRO A 129 18.60 -42.87 6.52
C PRO A 129 19.36 -43.90 5.64
N HIS A 130 20.60 -43.62 5.25
CA HIS A 130 21.44 -44.57 4.53
C HIS A 130 21.88 -45.75 5.41
N ILE A 131 22.25 -45.52 6.67
CA ILE A 131 22.59 -46.59 7.62
C ILE A 131 21.44 -47.59 7.79
N LEU A 132 20.18 -47.11 7.85
CA LEU A 132 18.99 -47.97 7.97
C LEU A 132 18.77 -48.93 6.79
N GLN A 133 19.34 -48.62 5.63
CA GLN A 133 19.29 -49.48 4.43
C GLN A 133 20.36 -50.58 4.49
N LEU A 134 21.46 -50.34 5.22
CA LEU A 134 22.61 -51.24 5.30
C LEU A 134 22.48 -52.26 6.43
N GLU A 135 22.17 -51.83 7.66
CA GLU A 135 22.19 -52.70 8.85
C GLU A 135 21.03 -52.45 9.82
N ARG A 136 20.64 -53.50 10.56
CA ARG A 136 19.60 -53.45 11.60
C ARG A 136 20.25 -53.56 12.97
N TYR A 137 20.07 -52.54 13.81
CA TYR A 137 20.46 -52.56 15.22
C TYR A 137 19.23 -52.57 16.13
N GLU A 138 19.35 -53.31 17.24
CA GLU A 138 18.31 -53.44 18.27
C GLU A 138 18.92 -53.25 19.67
N THR A 139 18.19 -52.58 20.56
CA THR A 139 18.65 -52.19 21.89
C THR A 139 17.98 -53.03 22.96
N LEU A 140 18.71 -53.96 23.57
CA LEU A 140 18.20 -55.00 24.45
C LEU A 140 18.51 -54.72 25.93
N ILE A 141 17.49 -54.70 26.79
CA ILE A 141 17.63 -54.56 28.26
C ILE A 141 17.04 -55.79 28.96
N LEU A 142 17.66 -56.27 30.04
CA LEU A 142 17.12 -57.40 30.83
C LEU A 142 15.84 -57.01 31.58
N ASN A 143 14.77 -57.79 31.33
CA ASN A 143 13.47 -57.64 31.99
C ASN A 143 13.49 -58.15 33.44
N ASN A 144 14.29 -59.19 33.70
CA ASN A 144 14.34 -59.86 34.99
C ASN A 144 15.37 -59.14 35.89
N ALA A 145 14.99 -58.82 37.13
CA ALA A 145 15.95 -58.34 38.12
C ALA A 145 16.93 -59.46 38.49
N VAL A 146 18.23 -59.20 38.35
CA VAL A 146 19.31 -60.15 38.63
C VAL A 146 20.48 -59.40 39.27
N ASP A 147 20.75 -59.68 40.55
CA ASP A 147 21.63 -58.88 41.43
C ASP A 147 23.03 -58.57 40.87
N TYR A 148 23.60 -59.50 40.08
CA TYR A 148 24.95 -59.40 39.52
C TYR A 148 24.99 -58.87 38.07
N ILE A 149 23.83 -58.60 37.46
CA ILE A 149 23.70 -57.92 36.15
C ILE A 149 22.46 -56.99 36.18
N PRO A 150 22.46 -55.96 37.06
CA PRO A 150 21.29 -55.10 37.25
C PRO A 150 21.04 -54.19 36.04
N SER A 151 19.85 -54.36 35.44
CA SER A 151 19.38 -53.57 34.30
C SER A 151 18.89 -52.19 34.64
N VAL A 152 18.29 -52.01 35.82
CA VAL A 152 18.08 -50.70 36.45
C VAL A 152 18.70 -50.72 37.83
N GLU A 153 19.44 -49.68 38.17
CA GLU A 153 20.05 -49.48 39.47
C GLU A 153 19.80 -48.03 39.91
N LYS A 154 19.14 -47.85 41.06
CA LYS A 154 18.75 -46.53 41.58
C LYS A 154 19.45 -46.25 42.91
N HIS A 155 20.28 -45.21 42.93
CA HIS A 155 20.99 -44.75 44.13
C HIS A 155 20.40 -43.43 44.61
N GLU A 156 20.00 -43.36 45.87
CA GLU A 156 19.48 -42.15 46.52
C GLU A 156 20.53 -41.60 47.50
N LEU A 157 21.31 -40.62 47.03
CA LEU A 157 22.33 -39.92 47.81
C LEU A 157 21.65 -38.90 48.72
N LYS A 158 21.25 -39.36 49.90
CA LYS A 158 20.52 -38.56 50.91
C LYS A 158 21.29 -37.32 51.36
N ASP A 159 22.61 -37.43 51.46
CA ASP A 159 23.47 -36.33 51.92
C ASP A 159 23.51 -35.16 50.92
N CYS A 160 23.33 -35.44 49.62
CA CYS A 160 23.27 -34.44 48.54
C CYS A 160 21.83 -34.09 48.12
N ASN A 161 20.81 -34.81 48.61
CA ASN A 161 19.47 -34.86 48.02
C ASN A 161 19.50 -35.10 46.49
N VAL A 162 20.23 -36.13 46.03
CA VAL A 162 20.30 -36.51 44.61
C VAL A 162 19.87 -37.96 44.40
N THR A 163 19.11 -38.20 43.34
CA THR A 163 18.79 -39.52 42.80
C THR A 163 19.61 -39.77 41.54
N VAL A 164 20.26 -40.93 41.45
CA VAL A 164 20.93 -41.41 40.24
C VAL A 164 20.27 -42.70 39.78
N SER A 165 19.72 -42.71 38.56
CA SER A 165 19.13 -43.90 37.93
C SER A 165 20.03 -44.35 36.77
N THR A 166 20.65 -45.53 36.90
CA THR A 166 21.46 -46.15 35.85
C THR A 166 20.68 -47.25 35.14
N VAL A 167 20.70 -47.26 33.81
CA VAL A 167 20.16 -48.32 32.95
C VAL A 167 21.28 -48.93 32.11
N ARG A 168 21.32 -50.27 32.02
CA ARG A 168 22.34 -51.04 31.28
C ARG A 168 21.74 -52.00 30.26
N GLY A 169 22.28 -52.03 29.05
CA GLY A 169 21.82 -52.91 27.98
C GLY A 169 22.82 -53.13 26.86
N LEU A 170 22.39 -53.88 25.84
CA LEU A 170 23.17 -54.23 24.65
C LEU A 170 22.63 -53.51 23.42
N ILE A 171 23.50 -53.18 22.46
CA ILE A 171 23.12 -52.82 21.09
C ILE A 171 23.63 -53.94 20.19
N VAL A 172 22.71 -54.66 19.53
CA VAL A 172 23.05 -55.86 18.73
C VAL A 172 22.69 -55.67 17.26
N SER A 173 23.58 -56.11 16.37
CA SER A 173 23.34 -56.12 14.91
C SER A 173 22.67 -57.42 14.50
N SER A 174 21.49 -57.35 13.87
CA SER A 174 20.70 -58.52 13.44
C SER A 174 21.26 -59.26 12.22
N SER A 175 22.40 -58.83 11.65
CA SER A 175 22.99 -59.42 10.43
C SER A 175 24.38 -60.03 10.61
N ASN A 176 25.20 -59.53 11.55
CA ASN A 176 26.63 -59.85 11.63
C ASN A 176 27.06 -60.48 12.98
N ASP A 177 26.11 -60.75 13.88
CA ASP A 177 26.35 -61.11 15.29
C ASP A 177 27.34 -60.15 15.97
N GLU A 178 27.11 -58.85 15.78
CA GLU A 178 27.90 -57.79 16.42
C GLU A 178 27.20 -57.34 17.72
N ILE A 179 27.96 -57.28 18.80
CA ILE A 179 27.48 -56.88 20.12
C ILE A 179 28.24 -55.64 20.57
N ASN A 180 27.50 -54.65 21.04
CA ASN A 180 28.00 -53.45 21.70
C ASN A 180 27.18 -53.26 23.00
N HIS A 181 27.65 -52.43 23.92
CA HIS A 181 26.97 -52.15 25.20
C HIS A 181 26.56 -50.69 25.29
N PHE A 182 25.53 -50.41 26.09
CA PHE A 182 25.17 -49.06 26.46
C PHE A 182 24.90 -48.90 27.96
N LYS A 183 25.22 -47.70 28.46
CA LYS A 183 24.89 -47.23 29.80
C LYS A 183 24.22 -45.86 29.67
N ILE A 184 23.03 -45.72 30.25
CA ILE A 184 22.34 -44.44 30.41
C ILE A 184 22.33 -44.13 31.91
N VAL A 185 22.74 -42.93 32.30
CA VAL A 185 22.70 -42.45 33.69
C VAL A 185 21.86 -41.19 33.71
N ILE A 186 20.84 -41.14 34.58
CA ILE A 186 19.97 -39.99 34.77
C ILE A 186 20.15 -39.49 36.20
N LEU A 187 20.51 -38.22 36.35
CA LEU A 187 20.65 -37.50 37.63
C LEU A 187 19.45 -36.55 37.80
N GLU A 188 18.79 -36.65 38.95
CA GLU A 188 17.61 -35.85 39.35
C GLU A 188 17.71 -35.45 40.82
N ASN A 189 17.36 -34.21 41.19
CA ASN A 189 17.30 -33.82 42.60
C ASN A 189 16.12 -34.50 43.35
N SER A 190 16.32 -34.73 44.65
CA SER A 190 15.45 -35.50 45.56
C SER A 190 14.76 -34.61 46.60
N PRO A 191 13.55 -34.94 47.11
CA PRO A 191 12.68 -36.02 46.64
C PRO A 191 12.24 -35.77 45.20
N PRO A 192 12.20 -36.81 44.35
CA PRO A 192 11.89 -36.62 42.94
C PRO A 192 10.47 -36.07 42.79
N LEU A 193 10.35 -34.88 42.19
CA LEU A 193 9.08 -34.26 41.81
C LEU A 193 8.43 -34.98 40.60
N SER A 194 8.80 -36.24 40.35
CA SER A 194 8.35 -37.17 39.30
C SER A 194 6.90 -37.64 39.46
N ARG A 195 6.02 -36.73 39.87
CA ARG A 195 4.56 -36.81 39.78
C ARG A 195 3.95 -35.62 39.05
N ILE A 196 4.75 -34.61 38.69
CA ILE A 196 4.41 -33.65 37.64
C ILE A 196 4.84 -34.29 36.31
N PRO A 197 3.92 -34.77 35.46
CA PRO A 197 4.29 -35.34 34.18
C PRO A 197 4.77 -34.22 33.24
N ILE A 198 5.86 -34.49 32.51
CA ILE A 198 6.44 -33.56 31.53
C ILE A 198 6.00 -34.02 30.13
N ASP A 199 5.51 -33.09 29.29
CA ASP A 199 5.08 -33.40 27.91
C ASP A 199 6.17 -34.15 27.14
N LYS A 200 7.38 -33.59 27.16
CA LYS A 200 8.62 -34.18 26.64
C LYS A 200 9.83 -33.48 27.26
N HIS A 201 10.92 -34.18 27.56
CA HIS A 201 12.15 -33.52 27.99
C HIS A 201 12.82 -32.78 26.82
N GLU A 202 13.06 -31.49 27.01
CA GLU A 202 13.81 -30.66 26.07
C GLU A 202 15.31 -30.75 26.41
N TYR A 203 16.01 -31.72 25.82
CA TYR A 203 17.43 -31.95 26.08
C TYR A 203 18.31 -31.08 25.20
N HIS A 204 19.33 -30.48 25.79
CA HIS A 204 20.40 -29.79 25.06
C HIS A 204 21.75 -30.44 25.40
N GLN A 205 22.56 -30.69 24.36
CA GLN A 205 23.87 -31.32 24.50
C GLN A 205 24.87 -30.36 25.17
N ILE A 206 25.51 -30.81 26.25
CA ILE A 206 26.45 -30.00 27.03
C ILE A 206 27.84 -30.67 27.07
N GLU A 207 28.88 -29.84 27.14
CA GLU A 207 30.25 -30.31 27.26
C GLU A 207 30.53 -30.80 28.69
N LYS A 208 31.43 -31.77 28.84
CA LYS A 208 31.87 -32.31 30.14
C LYS A 208 32.48 -31.23 31.06
N SER A 209 32.98 -30.14 30.47
CA SER A 209 33.50 -28.92 31.13
C SER A 209 32.43 -28.07 31.82
N MET A 210 31.14 -28.24 31.49
CA MET A 210 30.03 -27.42 31.99
C MET A 210 29.28 -28.04 33.17
N LEU A 211 29.66 -29.26 33.56
CA LEU A 211 29.12 -29.96 34.72
C LEU A 211 29.82 -29.46 35.99
N SER A 212 29.07 -29.34 37.09
CA SER A 212 29.70 -29.08 38.38
C SER A 212 30.60 -30.26 38.78
N ALA A 213 31.59 -30.02 39.63
CA ALA A 213 32.48 -31.07 40.11
C ALA A 213 31.71 -32.22 40.80
N ASP A 214 30.62 -31.91 41.51
CA ASP A 214 29.82 -32.90 42.23
C ASP A 214 28.93 -33.71 41.27
N ASP A 215 28.16 -33.06 40.39
CA ASP A 215 27.36 -33.75 39.36
C ASP A 215 28.26 -34.62 38.47
N LEU A 216 29.43 -34.10 38.12
CA LEU A 216 30.43 -34.85 37.37
C LEU A 216 30.91 -36.04 38.20
N ASN A 217 31.32 -35.89 39.46
CA ASN A 217 31.76 -37.02 40.30
C ASN A 217 30.64 -38.07 40.51
N ILE A 218 29.37 -37.65 40.54
CA ILE A 218 28.20 -38.52 40.73
C ILE A 218 27.84 -39.29 39.43
N MET A 219 27.88 -38.66 38.26
CA MET A 219 27.59 -39.30 36.96
C MET A 219 28.81 -39.94 36.27
N ASN A 220 30.01 -39.49 36.63
CA ASN A 220 31.31 -40.03 36.20
C ASN A 220 31.82 -41.01 37.27
N ASP A 221 31.01 -42.05 37.48
CA ASP A 221 31.52 -43.40 37.74
C ASP A 221 32.84 -43.59 36.97
N LYS A 222 33.87 -44.07 37.67
CA LYS A 222 35.29 -43.89 37.32
C LYS A 222 35.72 -44.70 36.08
N SER A 223 34.76 -45.30 35.37
CA SER A 223 34.88 -46.18 34.19
C SER A 223 35.43 -45.51 32.92
N ASN A 224 35.55 -44.18 32.90
CA ASN A 224 35.98 -43.39 31.73
C ASN A 224 37.47 -43.55 31.32
N ALA A 225 38.14 -44.60 31.78
CA ALA A 225 39.49 -45.02 31.35
C ALA A 225 39.50 -46.43 30.68
N SER A 226 38.34 -47.00 30.33
CA SER A 226 38.28 -48.24 29.56
C SER A 226 38.53 -48.01 28.07
N SER A 227 39.40 -48.82 27.46
CA SER A 227 39.71 -48.84 26.02
C SER A 227 38.51 -49.06 25.08
N ASN A 228 37.36 -49.46 25.64
CA ASN A 228 36.21 -49.96 24.91
C ASN A 228 35.13 -48.88 24.69
N LEU A 229 35.30 -47.66 25.20
CA LEU A 229 34.32 -46.58 25.06
C LEU A 229 34.35 -46.02 23.62
N ILE A 230 33.19 -46.02 22.96
CA ILE A 230 33.01 -45.55 21.57
C ILE A 230 32.56 -44.08 21.55
N ASP A 231 31.50 -43.76 22.29
CA ASP A 231 30.86 -42.45 22.34
C ASP A 231 30.34 -42.17 23.75
N ASP A 232 30.38 -40.93 24.20
CA ASP A 232 29.96 -40.48 25.54
C ASP A 232 29.43 -39.05 25.44
N ALA A 233 28.18 -38.83 25.84
CA ALA A 233 27.51 -37.53 25.71
C ALA A 233 26.71 -37.18 26.97
N PHE A 234 26.60 -35.89 27.24
CA PHE A 234 25.86 -35.33 28.37
C PHE A 234 24.79 -34.37 27.85
N PHE A 235 23.60 -34.46 28.42
CA PHE A 235 22.43 -33.70 28.01
C PHE A 235 21.69 -33.15 29.23
N LYS A 236 21.52 -31.83 29.32
CA LYS A 236 20.73 -31.19 30.39
C LYS A 236 19.35 -30.83 29.86
N SER A 237 18.31 -31.10 30.65
CA SER A 237 16.92 -30.77 30.27
C SER A 237 16.61 -29.30 30.62
N GLY A 238 16.26 -28.50 29.61
CA GLY A 238 16.00 -27.05 29.77
C GLY A 238 14.61 -26.69 30.31
N ASN A 239 13.67 -27.63 30.22
CA ASN A 239 12.28 -27.47 30.67
C ASN A 239 11.95 -28.19 31.99
N SER A 240 12.89 -28.96 32.56
CA SER A 240 12.72 -29.52 33.92
C SER A 240 12.74 -28.42 35.00
N LEU A 241 12.05 -28.68 36.10
CA LEU A 241 12.04 -27.84 37.31
C LEU A 241 13.14 -28.20 38.31
N VAL A 242 13.79 -29.36 38.13
CA VAL A 242 14.91 -29.85 38.96
C VAL A 242 16.20 -29.89 38.14
N ASN A 243 17.35 -30.03 38.80
CA ASN A 243 18.58 -30.38 38.09
C ASN A 243 18.39 -31.77 37.46
N HIS A 244 18.28 -31.81 36.13
CA HIS A 244 17.96 -33.01 35.37
C HIS A 244 18.97 -33.19 34.24
N ILE A 245 19.81 -34.21 34.36
CA ILE A 245 20.90 -34.48 33.41
C ILE A 245 20.89 -35.95 33.02
N MET A 246 20.94 -36.22 31.71
CA MET A 246 21.14 -37.54 31.14
C MET A 246 22.57 -37.64 30.59
N ARG A 247 23.29 -38.69 30.98
CA ARG A 247 24.53 -39.14 30.33
C ARG A 247 24.24 -40.42 29.54
N VAL A 248 24.79 -40.52 28.33
CA VAL A 248 24.67 -41.70 27.46
C VAL A 248 26.06 -42.12 27.00
N SER A 249 26.44 -43.36 27.28
CA SER A 249 27.74 -43.94 26.93
C SER A 249 27.58 -45.24 26.14
N VAL A 250 28.34 -45.40 25.06
CA VAL A 250 28.36 -46.58 24.18
C VAL A 250 29.72 -47.25 24.25
N TYR A 251 29.76 -48.58 24.35
CA TYR A 251 31.01 -49.36 24.42
C TYR A 251 31.01 -50.51 23.40
N THR A 252 32.19 -50.92 22.94
CA THR A 252 32.38 -52.13 22.13
C THR A 252 32.01 -53.40 22.89
N SER A 253 31.87 -54.53 22.19
CA SER A 253 31.98 -55.87 22.79
C SER A 253 33.19 -55.96 23.74
N GLU A 254 33.01 -56.67 24.85
CA GLU A 254 34.08 -56.97 25.81
C GLU A 254 34.87 -58.24 25.41
N PHE A 255 34.31 -59.08 24.53
CA PHE A 255 35.00 -60.24 23.95
C PHE A 255 35.22 -60.10 22.45
N THR A 256 36.35 -60.62 21.96
CA THR A 256 36.53 -60.90 20.53
C THR A 256 35.78 -62.18 20.14
N LYS A 257 35.59 -62.40 18.83
CA LYS A 257 35.03 -63.69 18.35
C LYS A 257 35.96 -64.88 18.64
N GLU A 258 37.25 -64.66 18.91
CA GLU A 258 38.22 -65.71 19.24
C GLU A 258 38.22 -66.06 20.74
N ASP A 259 38.10 -65.05 21.62
CA ASP A 259 38.15 -65.18 23.10
C ASP A 259 37.25 -66.30 23.64
N LEU A 260 36.07 -66.48 23.03
CA LEU A 260 35.04 -67.41 23.49
C LEU A 260 34.96 -68.71 22.68
N LEU A 261 35.77 -68.92 21.64
CA LEU A 261 35.74 -70.16 20.83
C LEU A 261 35.93 -71.40 21.70
N SER A 262 36.88 -71.37 22.63
CA SER A 262 37.14 -72.46 23.59
C SER A 262 35.99 -72.73 24.57
N SER A 263 35.00 -71.84 24.65
CA SER A 263 33.81 -71.96 25.51
C SER A 263 32.51 -72.22 24.73
N ILE A 264 32.57 -72.16 23.39
CA ILE A 264 31.40 -72.25 22.49
C ILE A 264 31.52 -73.41 21.49
N ASP A 265 32.72 -73.73 20.99
CA ASP A 265 32.92 -74.83 20.04
C ASP A 265 32.95 -76.19 20.74
N SER A 266 32.02 -77.07 20.35
CA SER A 266 31.86 -78.41 20.94
C SER A 266 33.08 -79.33 20.77
N ASN A 267 33.92 -79.13 19.75
CA ASN A 267 35.13 -79.92 19.54
C ASN A 267 36.25 -79.43 20.45
N LEU A 268 36.49 -78.11 20.51
CA LEU A 268 37.50 -77.52 21.39
C LEU A 268 37.20 -77.78 22.88
N ILE A 269 35.93 -77.72 23.29
CA ILE A 269 35.51 -78.09 24.64
C ILE A 269 35.80 -79.57 24.91
N LYS A 270 35.48 -80.46 23.96
CA LYS A 270 35.76 -81.90 24.08
C LYS A 270 37.26 -82.19 24.16
N GLU A 271 38.09 -81.54 23.36
CA GLU A 271 39.54 -81.70 23.41
C GLU A 271 40.14 -81.22 24.74
N ARG A 272 39.67 -80.09 25.29
CA ARG A 272 40.08 -79.63 26.62
C ARG A 272 39.66 -80.63 27.69
N TYR A 273 38.44 -81.15 27.59
CA TYR A 273 37.91 -82.12 28.56
C TYR A 273 38.70 -83.43 28.56
N LEU A 274 39.03 -83.98 27.39
CA LEU A 274 39.83 -85.20 27.25
C LEU A 274 41.27 -84.99 27.76
N ARG A 275 41.91 -83.86 27.45
CA ARG A 275 43.23 -83.49 28.00
C ARG A 275 43.21 -83.34 29.54
N GLY A 276 42.08 -82.92 30.12
CA GLY A 276 41.89 -82.89 31.58
C GLY A 276 41.87 -84.28 32.22
N ILE A 277 41.30 -85.29 31.54
CA ILE A 277 41.35 -86.69 32.00
C ILE A 277 42.78 -87.22 31.95
N GLU A 278 43.50 -86.98 30.84
CA GLU A 278 44.88 -87.43 30.64
C GLU A 278 45.87 -86.82 31.67
N SER A 279 45.60 -85.59 32.12
CA SER A 279 46.45 -84.86 33.09
C SER A 279 46.06 -85.05 34.55
N SER A 280 44.94 -85.71 34.87
CA SER A 280 44.50 -85.96 36.25
C SER A 280 43.73 -87.29 36.40
N PRO A 281 44.43 -88.44 36.41
CA PRO A 281 43.81 -89.76 36.44
C PRO A 281 42.95 -90.07 37.69
N ASP A 282 43.24 -89.45 38.83
CA ASP A 282 42.50 -89.65 40.09
C ASP A 282 41.19 -88.82 40.19
N SER A 283 40.82 -88.11 39.11
CA SER A 283 39.63 -87.26 39.07
C SER A 283 38.35 -88.04 38.72
N GLN A 284 37.19 -87.58 39.22
CA GLN A 284 35.88 -88.20 38.97
C GLN A 284 35.29 -87.86 37.58
N LEU A 285 36.14 -87.73 36.55
CA LEU A 285 35.73 -87.35 35.19
C LEU A 285 35.34 -88.58 34.36
N SER A 286 34.15 -88.54 33.73
CA SER A 286 33.70 -89.57 32.78
C SER A 286 33.55 -89.01 31.36
N ILE A 287 33.86 -89.83 30.36
CA ILE A 287 33.67 -89.51 28.93
C ILE A 287 32.20 -89.16 28.62
N ASP A 288 31.24 -89.78 29.32
CA ASP A 288 29.80 -89.50 29.17
C ASP A 288 29.37 -88.14 29.77
N SER A 289 30.28 -87.44 30.46
CA SER A 289 30.01 -86.18 31.18
C SER A 289 30.74 -84.95 30.61
N ILE A 290 31.16 -84.99 29.35
CA ILE A 290 31.71 -83.84 28.61
C ILE A 290 30.69 -82.67 28.66
N PRO A 291 31.07 -81.47 29.15
CA PRO A 291 30.16 -80.34 29.24
C PRO A 291 29.83 -79.77 27.87
N GLY A 292 28.56 -79.44 27.62
CA GLY A 292 28.17 -78.68 26.43
C GLY A 292 28.51 -77.19 26.56
N PRO A 293 28.49 -76.42 25.45
CA PRO A 293 28.72 -74.96 25.43
C PRO A 293 27.92 -74.18 26.49
N VAL A 294 26.62 -74.50 26.64
CA VAL A 294 25.75 -73.91 27.68
C VAL A 294 26.31 -74.10 29.09
N HIS A 295 26.87 -75.27 29.41
CA HIS A 295 27.44 -75.54 30.74
C HIS A 295 28.77 -74.80 30.96
N CYS A 296 29.57 -74.62 29.90
CA CYS A 296 30.81 -73.84 29.96
C CYS A 296 30.50 -72.36 30.25
N LEU A 297 29.60 -71.74 29.47
CA LEU A 297 29.16 -70.35 29.69
C LEU A 297 28.48 -70.16 31.05
N GLN A 298 27.68 -71.13 31.51
CA GLN A 298 27.11 -71.10 32.87
C GLN A 298 28.17 -71.12 33.96
N THR A 299 29.21 -71.93 33.80
CA THR A 299 30.28 -72.05 34.80
C THR A 299 31.09 -70.75 34.84
N LEU A 300 31.35 -70.15 33.67
CA LEU A 300 31.96 -68.83 33.58
C LEU A 300 31.10 -67.74 34.24
N LEU A 301 29.79 -67.70 33.97
CA LEU A 301 28.89 -66.74 34.60
C LEU A 301 28.82 -66.89 36.13
N LYS A 302 28.92 -68.12 36.66
CA LYS A 302 29.05 -68.38 38.10
C LYS A 302 30.34 -67.82 38.69
N VAL A 303 31.47 -67.95 37.97
CA VAL A 303 32.77 -67.37 38.36
C VAL A 303 32.70 -65.84 38.44
N LEU A 304 31.90 -65.19 37.59
CA LEU A 304 31.69 -63.73 37.64
C LEU A 304 30.71 -63.27 38.74
N LYS A 305 29.69 -64.08 39.07
CA LYS A 305 28.68 -63.70 40.08
C LYS A 305 29.29 -63.37 41.45
N GLY A 306 30.26 -64.15 41.90
CA GLY A 306 30.91 -63.96 43.21
C GLY A 306 31.57 -62.57 43.34
N PRO A 307 32.55 -62.23 42.50
CA PRO A 307 33.23 -60.93 42.53
C PRO A 307 32.30 -59.72 42.35
N ILE A 308 31.24 -59.81 41.53
CA ILE A 308 30.32 -58.68 41.30
C ILE A 308 29.45 -58.38 42.53
N ASN A 309 29.02 -59.44 43.24
CA ASN A 309 28.16 -59.30 44.43
C ASN A 309 28.91 -59.03 45.72
N LEU A 310 30.25 -59.11 45.75
CA LEU A 310 31.05 -58.97 46.97
C LEU A 310 30.88 -57.56 47.61
N PRO A 311 30.33 -57.46 48.83
CA PRO A 311 30.27 -56.20 49.56
C PRO A 311 31.68 -55.67 49.87
N ALA A 312 31.84 -54.34 49.93
CA ALA A 312 33.13 -53.71 50.24
C ALA A 312 33.70 -54.05 51.63
N THR A 313 32.90 -54.68 52.49
CA THR A 313 33.24 -55.12 53.85
C THR A 313 33.66 -56.59 53.95
N GLU A 314 33.54 -57.39 52.88
CA GLU A 314 33.79 -58.84 52.92
C GLU A 314 35.13 -59.24 52.27
N PRO A 315 35.81 -60.28 52.78
CA PRO A 315 37.08 -60.75 52.23
C PRO A 315 36.88 -61.49 50.90
N ILE A 316 37.84 -61.31 49.98
CA ILE A 316 37.83 -61.91 48.64
C ILE A 316 37.77 -63.44 48.74
N HIS A 317 36.78 -64.05 48.08
CA HIS A 317 36.65 -65.51 47.99
C HIS A 317 37.54 -66.06 46.86
N THR A 318 38.40 -67.03 47.18
CA THR A 318 39.27 -67.71 46.21
C THR A 318 38.62 -69.00 45.67
N ILE A 319 39.05 -69.43 44.48
CA ILE A 319 38.51 -70.62 43.80
C ILE A 319 39.64 -71.63 43.58
N SER A 320 39.62 -72.74 44.31
CA SER A 320 40.54 -73.88 44.13
C SER A 320 40.24 -74.61 42.82
N LYS A 321 41.22 -74.72 41.92
CA LYS A 321 41.08 -75.41 40.61
C LYS A 321 40.74 -76.88 40.81
N SER A 322 41.55 -77.59 41.59
CA SER A 322 41.45 -79.03 41.86
C SER A 322 40.06 -79.45 42.36
N LYS A 323 39.48 -78.69 43.29
CA LYS A 323 38.15 -78.96 43.86
C LYS A 323 36.99 -78.64 42.92
N THR A 324 37.21 -77.78 41.92
CA THR A 324 36.15 -77.30 41.02
C THR A 324 36.23 -77.86 39.60
N LEU A 325 37.38 -78.44 39.21
CA LEU A 325 37.67 -78.94 37.85
C LEU A 325 37.38 -77.85 36.80
N LEU A 326 37.85 -76.63 37.10
CA LEU A 326 37.51 -75.41 36.38
C LEU A 326 38.27 -75.26 35.07
N ASP A 327 39.53 -75.66 35.07
CA ASP A 327 40.44 -75.81 33.93
C ASP A 327 39.89 -76.75 32.84
N VAL A 328 39.15 -77.77 33.24
CA VAL A 328 38.46 -78.68 32.31
C VAL A 328 37.25 -77.98 31.65
N LYS A 329 36.55 -77.12 32.41
CA LYS A 329 35.26 -76.50 32.04
C LYS A 329 35.38 -75.14 31.35
N ILE A 330 36.46 -74.40 31.61
CA ILE A 330 36.72 -73.03 31.15
C ILE A 330 38.19 -72.93 30.76
N ASP A 331 38.52 -72.18 29.72
CA ASP A 331 39.91 -71.80 29.46
C ASP A 331 40.40 -70.79 30.51
N LEU A 332 41.37 -71.19 31.34
CA LEU A 332 41.91 -70.33 32.40
C LEU A 332 42.61 -69.07 31.86
N ARG A 333 43.08 -69.07 30.61
CA ARG A 333 43.66 -67.86 29.97
C ARG A 333 42.68 -66.71 29.98
N LEU A 334 41.40 -67.00 29.71
CA LEU A 334 40.33 -66.01 29.73
C LEU A 334 40.19 -65.35 31.10
N LEU A 335 40.35 -66.12 32.20
CA LEU A 335 40.29 -65.60 33.57
C LEU A 335 41.45 -64.66 33.89
N PHE A 336 42.66 -64.97 33.41
CA PHE A 336 43.82 -64.10 33.60
C PHE A 336 43.78 -62.86 32.69
N GLU A 337 43.58 -63.04 31.39
CA GLU A 337 43.69 -61.99 30.36
C GLU A 337 42.48 -61.06 30.30
N LYS A 338 41.26 -61.60 30.37
CA LYS A 338 40.01 -60.81 30.23
C LYS A 338 39.33 -60.49 31.55
N PHE A 339 39.65 -61.22 32.63
CA PHE A 339 39.07 -61.00 33.96
C PHE A 339 40.10 -60.67 35.05
N SER A 340 41.40 -60.54 34.74
CA SER A 340 42.42 -60.07 35.70
C SER A 340 42.48 -60.88 37.00
N PHE A 341 42.14 -62.17 36.95
CA PHE A 341 42.40 -63.09 38.07
C PHE A 341 43.92 -63.22 38.29
N THR A 342 44.31 -63.54 39.52
CA THR A 342 45.69 -63.85 39.88
C THR A 342 45.80 -65.25 40.47
N LEU A 343 47.01 -65.78 40.49
CA LEU A 343 47.34 -67.05 41.11
C LEU A 343 47.66 -66.83 42.59
N GLY A 344 47.21 -67.72 43.48
CA GLY A 344 47.68 -67.78 44.87
C GLY A 344 49.04 -68.45 45.00
N ASP A 345 49.68 -68.29 46.16
CA ASP A 345 50.99 -68.87 46.49
C ASP A 345 51.01 -70.42 46.52
N ASP A 346 49.83 -71.05 46.43
CA ASP A 346 49.61 -72.49 46.42
C ASP A 346 49.47 -73.09 45.00
N GLU A 347 49.53 -72.25 43.96
CA GLU A 347 49.23 -72.53 42.55
C GLU A 347 47.84 -73.13 42.22
N ASP A 348 47.09 -73.66 43.20
CA ASP A 348 45.73 -74.17 43.05
C ASP A 348 44.64 -73.09 43.21
N SER A 349 44.88 -72.05 44.01
CA SER A 349 43.90 -70.98 44.24
C SER A 349 43.92 -69.95 43.11
N LEU A 350 42.75 -69.69 42.54
CA LEU A 350 42.47 -68.54 41.68
C LEU A 350 41.86 -67.41 42.51
N ILE A 351 42.48 -66.24 42.48
CA ILE A 351 42.08 -65.05 43.25
C ILE A 351 41.44 -64.03 42.29
N PRO A 352 40.15 -63.69 42.44
CA PRO A 352 39.52 -62.63 41.63
C PRO A 352 39.96 -61.23 42.09
N PRO A 353 39.95 -60.24 41.19
CA PRO A 353 40.21 -58.84 41.56
C PRO A 353 39.09 -58.26 42.46
N ASN A 354 39.46 -57.34 43.35
CA ASN A 354 38.51 -56.65 44.21
C ASN A 354 37.72 -55.58 43.42
N LEU A 355 36.50 -55.93 42.99
CA LEU A 355 35.63 -55.04 42.23
C LEU A 355 35.01 -53.92 43.09
N SER A 356 34.95 -54.09 44.40
CA SER A 356 34.40 -53.12 45.35
C SER A 356 35.31 -51.88 45.49
N LEU A 357 36.63 -52.06 45.28
CA LEU A 357 37.62 -50.98 45.22
C LEU A 357 37.76 -50.35 43.82
N ASN A 358 37.23 -50.98 42.77
CA ASN A 358 37.37 -50.54 41.39
C ASN A 358 36.03 -50.61 40.61
N PRO A 359 35.16 -49.58 40.74
CA PRO A 359 33.89 -49.50 40.03
C PRO A 359 34.01 -49.63 38.50
N SER A 360 35.09 -49.09 37.93
CA SER A 360 35.42 -49.19 36.51
C SER A 360 35.52 -50.64 36.03
N LEU A 361 36.20 -51.47 36.82
CA LEU A 361 36.34 -52.90 36.55
C LEU A 361 35.04 -53.65 36.85
N LYS A 362 34.27 -53.23 37.88
CA LYS A 362 32.94 -53.78 38.18
C LYS A 362 31.97 -53.60 37.01
N GLU A 363 31.93 -52.44 36.37
CA GLU A 363 31.11 -52.19 35.18
C GLU A 363 31.55 -53.05 33.98
N ALA A 364 32.86 -53.20 33.75
CA ALA A 364 33.37 -54.08 32.70
C ALA A 364 33.00 -55.56 32.96
N TYR A 365 32.99 -55.99 34.22
CA TYR A 365 32.49 -57.30 34.64
C TYR A 365 30.98 -57.48 34.40
N ILE A 366 30.17 -56.46 34.71
CA ILE A 366 28.73 -56.47 34.44
C ILE A 366 28.47 -56.56 32.92
N ARG A 367 29.18 -55.78 32.09
CA ARG A 367 29.13 -55.89 30.62
C ARG A 367 29.51 -57.29 30.14
N LYS A 368 30.62 -57.86 30.61
CA LYS A 368 31.03 -59.24 30.28
C LYS A 368 29.95 -60.27 30.64
N ALA A 369 29.34 -60.14 31.82
CA ALA A 369 28.25 -61.03 32.24
C ALA A 369 26.98 -60.87 31.39
N TYR A 370 26.65 -59.65 30.96
CA TYR A 370 25.58 -59.34 30.00
C TYR A 370 25.82 -60.00 28.63
N GLU A 371 27.03 -59.88 28.10
CA GLU A 371 27.45 -60.43 26.81
C GLU A 371 27.37 -61.96 26.81
N LEU A 372 27.88 -62.60 27.87
CA LEU A 372 27.77 -64.05 28.08
C LEU A 372 26.32 -64.54 28.21
N VAL A 373 25.43 -63.75 28.82
CA VAL A 373 24.00 -64.09 28.90
C VAL A 373 23.30 -63.99 27.54
N PHE A 374 23.61 -62.98 26.73
CA PHE A 374 23.08 -62.88 25.37
C PHE A 374 23.61 -64.01 24.48
N ILE A 375 24.92 -64.23 24.45
CA ILE A 375 25.54 -65.32 23.69
C ILE A 375 24.98 -66.68 24.12
N GLY A 376 24.77 -66.91 25.42
CA GLY A 376 24.17 -68.14 25.96
C GLY A 376 22.73 -68.41 25.48
N LYS A 377 21.95 -67.37 25.18
CA LYS A 377 20.63 -67.49 24.54
C LYS A 377 20.71 -67.72 23.04
N SER A 378 21.73 -67.17 22.37
CA SER A 378 21.96 -67.34 20.93
C SER A 378 22.47 -68.74 20.55
N LEU A 379 22.87 -69.57 21.53
CA LEU A 379 23.27 -70.96 21.31
C LEU A 379 22.09 -71.84 20.87
N LYS A 380 22.14 -72.35 19.63
CA LYS A 380 21.13 -73.25 19.06
C LYS A 380 21.19 -74.64 19.71
N THR A 381 20.30 -74.91 20.65
CA THR A 381 20.17 -76.20 21.35
C THR A 381 18.88 -76.95 20.96
N SER A 382 18.90 -78.28 20.99
CA SER A 382 17.76 -79.14 20.61
C SER A 382 16.56 -79.09 21.58
N LYS A 383 16.69 -78.35 22.68
CA LYS A 383 15.65 -78.01 23.67
C LYS A 383 15.92 -76.59 24.16
N VAL A 384 14.88 -75.92 24.68
CA VAL A 384 14.98 -74.65 25.41
C VAL A 384 16.06 -74.78 26.50
N ASN A 385 16.99 -73.84 26.57
CA ASN A 385 18.13 -73.94 27.48
C ASN A 385 17.94 -73.12 28.78
N ASP A 386 18.88 -73.26 29.71
CA ASP A 386 18.82 -72.59 31.01
C ASP A 386 18.88 -71.06 30.91
N PHE A 387 19.56 -70.49 29.92
CA PHE A 387 19.56 -69.05 29.69
C PHE A 387 18.20 -68.57 29.18
N ASP A 388 17.46 -69.42 28.45
CA ASP A 388 16.13 -69.09 27.96
C ASP A 388 15.05 -69.04 29.03
N THR A 389 15.18 -69.90 30.05
CA THR A 389 14.27 -69.90 31.20
C THR A 389 14.61 -68.82 32.23
N LYS A 390 15.89 -68.42 32.33
CA LYS A 390 16.37 -67.49 33.36
C LYS A 390 16.44 -66.02 32.92
N TYR A 391 16.66 -65.75 31.63
CA TYR A 391 16.88 -64.38 31.12
C TYR A 391 15.96 -64.04 29.95
N SER A 392 15.29 -62.89 30.08
CA SER A 392 14.40 -62.28 29.10
C SER A 392 14.87 -60.85 28.81
N PHE A 393 14.92 -60.46 27.55
CA PHE A 393 15.28 -59.12 27.10
C PHE A 393 14.06 -58.37 26.52
N SER A 394 13.98 -57.06 26.70
CA SER A 394 13.07 -56.17 25.96
C SER A 394 13.86 -55.29 24.99
N ASP A 395 13.26 -55.05 23.82
CA ASP A 395 13.84 -54.28 22.71
C ASP A 395 13.25 -52.85 22.57
N ASN A 396 12.42 -52.44 23.54
CA ASN A 396 11.54 -51.26 23.43
C ASN A 396 11.90 -50.10 24.39
N MET A 397 13.04 -50.17 25.09
CA MET A 397 13.48 -49.16 26.07
C MET A 397 12.46 -48.86 27.21
N ALA A 398 11.56 -49.80 27.54
CA ALA A 398 10.50 -49.59 28.54
C ALA A 398 10.99 -49.08 29.90
N GLN A 399 12.16 -49.53 30.36
CA GLN A 399 12.75 -49.11 31.63
C GLN A 399 13.23 -47.64 31.58
N VAL A 400 13.85 -47.20 30.46
CA VAL A 400 14.31 -45.80 30.29
C VAL A 400 13.12 -44.83 30.27
N HIS A 401 12.13 -45.09 29.42
CA HIS A 401 10.91 -44.28 29.38
C HIS A 401 10.09 -44.36 30.68
N SER A 402 10.36 -45.32 31.56
CA SER A 402 9.73 -45.39 32.89
C SER A 402 10.46 -44.63 33.99
N ILE A 403 11.70 -44.22 33.77
CA ILE A 403 12.40 -43.25 34.62
C ILE A 403 11.98 -41.84 34.19
N LEU A 404 12.14 -41.54 32.89
CA LEU A 404 11.86 -40.23 32.29
C LEU A 404 10.44 -39.69 32.49
N SER A 405 9.45 -40.55 32.77
CA SER A 405 8.10 -40.13 33.16
C SER A 405 7.37 -39.19 32.17
N GLU A 406 7.77 -39.23 30.89
CA GLU A 406 7.19 -38.41 29.80
C GLU A 406 5.75 -38.84 29.46
N ILE A 407 4.88 -37.90 29.11
CA ILE A 407 3.47 -38.17 28.77
C ILE A 407 3.35 -39.09 27.54
N ASP A 408 4.20 -38.94 26.55
CA ASP A 408 4.17 -39.73 25.31
C ASP A 408 4.71 -41.16 25.45
N LYS A 409 5.12 -41.59 26.66
CA LYS A 409 5.68 -42.92 26.96
C LYS A 409 4.94 -44.06 26.25
N HIS A 410 3.62 -44.12 26.33
CA HIS A 410 2.86 -45.20 25.69
C HIS A 410 3.00 -45.21 24.16
N SER A 411 3.00 -44.04 23.54
CA SER A 411 3.21 -43.87 22.09
C SER A 411 4.65 -44.21 21.68
N ALA A 412 5.64 -43.80 22.47
CA ALA A 412 7.04 -44.15 22.26
C ALA A 412 7.28 -45.66 22.32
N LEU A 413 6.69 -46.36 23.29
CA LEU A 413 6.79 -47.82 23.42
C LEU A 413 6.07 -48.56 22.29
N ALA A 414 4.91 -48.08 21.85
CA ALA A 414 4.21 -48.66 20.70
C ALA A 414 5.00 -48.49 19.38
N ASN A 415 5.76 -47.41 19.25
CA ASN A 415 6.53 -47.07 18.05
C ASN A 415 8.01 -47.48 18.11
N SER A 416 8.50 -48.10 19.19
CA SER A 416 9.93 -48.41 19.39
C SER A 416 10.56 -49.30 18.31
N ARG A 417 9.74 -50.12 17.63
CA ARG A 417 10.11 -50.97 16.49
C ARG A 417 9.94 -50.31 15.13
N SER A 418 9.27 -49.16 15.06
CA SER A 418 9.07 -48.40 13.83
C SER A 418 10.40 -47.84 13.34
N ARG A 419 10.53 -47.68 12.01
CA ARG A 419 11.66 -46.98 11.38
C ARG A 419 11.25 -45.70 10.65
N GLU A 420 9.96 -45.40 10.56
CA GLU A 420 9.46 -44.32 9.70
C GLU A 420 10.09 -42.96 10.05
N THR A 421 10.19 -42.64 11.34
CA THR A 421 10.89 -41.45 11.85
C THR A 421 12.29 -41.25 11.26
N ASN A 422 13.07 -42.32 11.11
CA ASN A 422 14.49 -42.25 10.77
C ASN A 422 14.76 -42.50 9.28
N ARG A 423 13.74 -42.84 8.49
CA ARG A 423 13.83 -42.88 7.01
C ARG A 423 13.90 -41.49 6.38
N TYR A 424 13.44 -40.46 7.09
CA TYR A 424 13.26 -39.12 6.54
C TYR A 424 14.16 -38.09 7.24
N SER A 425 15.07 -37.46 6.49
CA SER A 425 15.98 -36.44 7.00
C SER A 425 15.28 -35.30 7.75
N PHE A 426 14.05 -34.95 7.38
CA PHE A 426 13.29 -33.87 8.01
C PHE A 426 12.80 -34.18 9.43
N PHE A 427 12.42 -35.43 9.73
CA PHE A 427 12.11 -35.84 11.11
C PHE A 427 13.37 -35.93 11.98
N ILE A 428 14.52 -36.30 11.38
CA ILE A 428 15.80 -36.33 12.10
C ILE A 428 16.26 -34.91 12.43
N ALA A 429 16.32 -34.02 11.43
CA ALA A 429 16.80 -32.65 11.57
C ALA A 429 16.09 -31.85 12.67
N LEU A 430 14.78 -32.07 12.85
CA LEU A 430 13.95 -31.38 13.84
C LEU A 430 13.78 -32.15 15.16
N SER A 431 14.53 -33.24 15.39
CA SER A 431 14.39 -34.10 16.60
C SER A 431 12.98 -34.67 16.83
N CYS A 432 12.17 -34.76 15.78
CA CYS A 432 10.77 -35.19 15.82
C CYS A 432 10.62 -36.70 15.60
N CYS A 433 9.43 -37.21 15.90
CA CYS A 433 8.96 -38.57 15.57
C CYS A 433 7.60 -38.52 14.87
N VAL A 434 7.30 -39.49 14.02
CA VAL A 434 6.03 -39.55 13.25
C VAL A 434 4.79 -39.51 14.14
N PHE A 435 4.84 -40.15 15.31
CA PHE A 435 3.73 -40.24 16.27
C PHE A 435 3.55 -39.01 17.18
N TYR A 436 4.39 -37.97 17.05
CA TYR A 436 4.25 -36.76 17.86
C TYR A 436 3.01 -35.96 17.49
N GLN A 437 2.46 -35.27 18.49
CA GLN A 437 1.35 -34.32 18.33
C GLN A 437 1.86 -32.99 17.78
N ASP A 438 0.97 -32.23 17.15
CA ASP A 438 1.29 -30.98 16.45
C ASP A 438 1.99 -29.96 17.37
N GLU A 439 1.55 -29.81 18.63
CA GLU A 439 2.18 -28.96 19.64
C GLU A 439 3.64 -29.33 19.93
N LEU A 440 3.97 -30.63 19.98
CA LEU A 440 5.34 -31.08 20.25
C LEU A 440 6.24 -30.89 19.04
N ILE A 441 5.72 -31.09 17.82
CA ILE A 441 6.45 -30.81 16.58
C ILE A 441 6.79 -29.31 16.48
N ILE A 442 5.87 -28.43 16.88
CA ILE A 442 6.11 -26.98 16.96
C ILE A 442 7.26 -26.66 17.94
N ARG A 443 7.19 -27.13 19.20
CA ARG A 443 8.26 -26.86 20.19
C ARG A 443 9.62 -27.42 19.76
N CYS A 444 9.63 -28.59 19.14
CA CYS A 444 10.86 -29.18 18.59
C CYS A 444 11.47 -28.32 17.50
N TYR A 445 10.67 -27.76 16.59
CA TYR A 445 11.13 -26.79 15.59
C TYR A 445 11.64 -25.50 16.25
N GLU A 446 10.89 -24.92 17.19
CA GLU A 446 11.27 -23.69 17.90
C GLU A 446 12.61 -23.82 18.62
N ASN A 447 12.79 -24.89 19.42
CA ASN A 447 14.05 -25.14 20.12
C ASN A 447 15.20 -25.48 19.16
N THR A 448 14.92 -26.18 18.05
CA THR A 448 15.96 -26.47 17.04
C THR A 448 16.47 -25.17 16.40
N VAL A 449 15.58 -24.28 15.95
CA VAL A 449 15.93 -22.99 15.33
C VAL A 449 16.63 -22.05 16.32
N VAL A 450 16.28 -22.09 17.62
CA VAL A 450 17.00 -21.34 18.66
C VAL A 450 18.41 -21.90 18.89
N SER A 451 18.59 -23.23 18.81
CA SER A 451 19.91 -23.86 18.97
C SER A 451 20.82 -23.74 17.75
N ASP A 452 20.26 -23.59 16.55
CA ASP A 452 20.97 -23.44 15.28
C ASP A 452 20.23 -22.45 14.36
N PRO A 453 20.39 -21.13 14.57
CA PRO A 453 19.74 -20.12 13.75
C PRO A 453 20.32 -20.04 12.34
N ARG A 454 21.52 -20.60 12.08
CA ARG A 454 22.18 -20.57 10.77
C ARG A 454 21.43 -21.43 9.76
N ASN A 455 20.99 -22.62 10.18
CA ASN A 455 20.25 -23.54 9.32
C ASN A 455 18.71 -23.30 9.32
N LYS A 456 18.23 -22.16 9.86
CA LYS A 456 16.79 -21.83 10.00
C LYS A 456 15.96 -22.12 8.74
N MET A 457 16.39 -21.65 7.57
CA MET A 457 15.64 -21.83 6.32
C MET A 457 15.46 -23.31 5.96
N ALA A 458 16.51 -24.12 6.14
CA ALA A 458 16.45 -25.56 5.91
C ALA A 458 15.63 -26.30 7.00
N TYR A 459 15.53 -25.76 8.23
CA TYR A 459 14.59 -26.26 9.24
C TYR A 459 13.13 -25.94 8.89
N VAL A 460 12.84 -24.78 8.29
CA VAL A 460 11.50 -24.45 7.75
C VAL A 460 11.11 -25.44 6.66
N ASP A 461 12.02 -25.74 5.71
CA ASP A 461 11.74 -26.74 4.66
C ASP A 461 11.53 -28.15 5.23
N CYS A 462 12.21 -28.49 6.33
CA CYS A 462 11.93 -29.74 7.07
C CYS A 462 10.54 -29.71 7.74
N PHE A 463 10.11 -28.56 8.27
CA PHE A 463 8.80 -28.40 8.90
C PHE A 463 7.66 -28.53 7.88
N LYS A 464 7.79 -27.89 6.70
CA LYS A 464 6.87 -28.06 5.56
C LYS A 464 6.75 -29.54 5.15
N LYS A 465 7.88 -30.26 5.02
CA LYS A 465 7.88 -31.69 4.67
C LYS A 465 7.24 -32.59 5.75
N ILE A 466 7.32 -32.23 7.04
CA ILE A 466 6.54 -32.90 8.09
C ILE A 466 5.03 -32.64 7.92
N MET A 467 4.62 -31.41 7.57
CA MET A 467 3.22 -31.09 7.30
C MET A 467 2.68 -31.87 6.10
N GLU A 468 3.37 -31.82 4.96
CA GLU A 468 3.04 -32.55 3.73
C GLU A 468 2.87 -34.04 3.97
N ASN A 469 3.79 -34.64 4.74
CA ASN A 469 3.75 -36.06 5.10
C ASN A 469 2.57 -36.43 6.02
N ARG A 470 1.96 -35.46 6.71
CA ARG A 470 0.79 -35.63 7.59
C ARG A 470 -0.53 -35.16 6.98
N SER A 471 -0.53 -34.59 5.77
CA SER A 471 -1.73 -34.00 5.13
C SER A 471 -2.90 -34.97 4.94
N SER A 472 -2.68 -36.29 5.00
CA SER A 472 -3.73 -37.31 4.96
C SER A 472 -4.63 -37.35 6.22
N GLY A 473 -4.35 -36.57 7.27
CA GLY A 473 -5.18 -36.53 8.47
C GLY A 473 -5.05 -35.27 9.33
N SER A 474 -5.98 -34.32 9.15
CA SER A 474 -6.41 -33.33 10.17
C SER A 474 -5.32 -32.52 10.91
N THR A 475 -4.25 -32.08 10.24
CA THR A 475 -3.18 -31.24 10.85
C THR A 475 -3.45 -29.74 10.75
N GLY A 476 -4.68 -29.32 11.06
CA GLY A 476 -5.09 -27.90 11.00
C GLY A 476 -4.25 -26.99 11.90
N ARG A 477 -3.65 -27.52 12.98
CA ARG A 477 -2.82 -26.74 13.91
C ARG A 477 -1.44 -26.42 13.33
N LEU A 478 -0.73 -27.40 12.76
CA LEU A 478 0.55 -27.13 12.09
C LEU A 478 0.38 -26.14 10.93
N ALA A 479 -0.67 -26.29 10.12
CA ALA A 479 -1.00 -25.34 9.05
C ALA A 479 -1.29 -23.92 9.59
N SER A 480 -2.10 -23.80 10.64
CA SER A 480 -2.41 -22.51 11.27
C SER A 480 -1.16 -21.83 11.85
N TYR A 481 -0.28 -22.60 12.51
CA TYR A 481 0.98 -22.09 13.05
C TYR A 481 1.94 -21.67 11.93
N HIS A 482 2.16 -22.51 10.92
CA HIS A 482 2.96 -22.18 9.74
C HIS A 482 2.47 -20.87 9.11
N ASN A 483 1.19 -20.78 8.79
CA ASN A 483 0.64 -19.62 8.09
C ASN A 483 0.70 -18.34 8.95
N SER A 484 0.42 -18.43 10.25
CA SER A 484 0.55 -17.29 11.18
C SER A 484 1.98 -16.77 11.31
N GLN A 485 2.99 -17.64 11.22
CA GLN A 485 4.39 -17.24 11.28
C GLN A 485 4.98 -16.89 9.89
N TYR A 486 4.43 -17.45 8.80
CA TYR A 486 4.77 -17.12 7.41
C TYR A 486 4.34 -15.69 7.06
N LEU A 487 3.13 -15.27 7.48
CA LEU A 487 2.65 -13.89 7.34
C LEU A 487 3.52 -12.87 8.11
N LYS A 488 4.25 -13.30 9.16
CA LYS A 488 5.23 -12.48 9.89
C LYS A 488 6.65 -12.54 9.30
N GLY A 489 6.83 -13.22 8.17
CA GLY A 489 8.14 -13.45 7.54
C GLY A 489 9.07 -14.40 8.29
N LEU A 490 8.57 -15.15 9.28
CA LEU A 490 9.39 -16.02 10.13
C LEU A 490 9.55 -17.45 9.60
N MET A 491 8.69 -17.86 8.65
CA MET A 491 8.65 -19.21 8.04
C MET A 491 9.01 -19.22 6.54
N TYR A 492 10.01 -18.43 6.13
CA TYR A 492 10.59 -18.59 4.80
C TYR A 492 11.69 -19.67 4.83
N GLY A 493 11.55 -20.66 3.95
CA GLY A 493 12.54 -21.71 3.70
C GLY A 493 13.44 -21.40 2.50
N TYR A 494 14.43 -22.25 2.27
CA TYR A 494 15.31 -22.12 1.09
C TYR A 494 14.49 -22.31 -0.19
N SER A 495 13.47 -23.18 -0.15
CA SER A 495 12.50 -23.35 -1.24
C SER A 495 11.77 -22.05 -1.63
N ASP A 496 11.46 -21.17 -0.67
CA ASP A 496 10.79 -19.90 -0.95
C ASP A 496 11.73 -18.84 -1.53
N TYR A 497 13.01 -18.91 -1.14
CA TYR A 497 14.09 -18.03 -1.60
C TYR A 497 14.46 -18.34 -3.06
N GLU A 498 14.74 -19.62 -3.35
CA GLU A 498 15.02 -20.11 -4.70
C GLU A 498 13.87 -19.81 -5.66
N ALA A 499 12.62 -20.05 -5.23
CA ALA A 499 11.44 -19.70 -6.02
C ALA A 499 11.32 -18.18 -6.27
N ALA A 500 11.56 -17.34 -5.26
CA ALA A 500 11.48 -15.88 -5.40
C ALA A 500 12.53 -15.31 -6.36
N LEU A 501 13.78 -15.78 -6.26
CA LEU A 501 14.85 -15.40 -7.20
C LEU A 501 14.54 -15.86 -8.63
N LYS A 502 14.07 -17.11 -8.79
CA LYS A 502 13.70 -17.66 -10.10
C LYS A 502 12.53 -16.91 -10.76
N ILE A 503 11.57 -16.40 -9.98
CA ILE A 503 10.48 -15.54 -10.47
C ILE A 503 11.00 -14.20 -11.03
N LEU A 504 12.10 -13.68 -10.47
CA LEU A 504 12.79 -12.48 -10.98
C LEU A 504 13.75 -12.78 -12.15
N GLY A 505 13.83 -14.03 -12.61
CA GLY A 505 14.74 -14.45 -13.70
C GLY A 505 16.14 -14.84 -13.24
N ILE A 506 16.42 -14.88 -11.94
CA ILE A 506 17.73 -15.20 -11.37
C ILE A 506 17.81 -16.70 -11.08
N GLU A 507 18.64 -17.44 -11.85
CA GLU A 507 18.92 -18.85 -11.56
C GLU A 507 20.13 -18.99 -10.62
N LEU A 508 19.92 -19.61 -9.45
CA LEU A 508 20.97 -19.91 -8.47
C LEU A 508 21.89 -21.02 -8.99
N ILE A 509 23.19 -20.74 -9.06
CA ILE A 509 24.23 -21.76 -9.20
C ILE A 509 24.56 -22.29 -7.79
N PRO A 510 24.61 -23.61 -7.53
CA PRO A 510 24.87 -24.18 -6.19
C PRO A 510 26.26 -23.94 -5.57
N SER A 511 26.98 -22.90 -5.98
CA SER A 511 28.28 -22.47 -5.48
C SER A 511 28.36 -20.98 -5.16
N ASP A 512 27.38 -20.16 -5.57
CA ASP A 512 27.35 -18.72 -5.33
C ASP A 512 26.32 -18.41 -4.23
N ASP A 513 26.76 -18.44 -2.96
CA ASP A 513 25.89 -18.28 -1.79
C ASP A 513 25.29 -16.86 -1.62
N ASP A 514 25.82 -15.85 -2.32
CA ASP A 514 25.34 -14.46 -2.26
C ASP A 514 25.15 -13.85 -3.66
N VAL A 515 23.90 -13.69 -4.08
CA VAL A 515 23.52 -12.83 -5.22
C VAL A 515 23.66 -11.36 -4.80
N GLU A 516 24.25 -10.50 -5.64
CA GLU A 516 24.38 -9.07 -5.33
C GLU A 516 23.02 -8.36 -5.23
N ILE A 517 22.91 -7.37 -4.34
CA ILE A 517 21.64 -6.66 -4.09
C ILE A 517 21.23 -5.81 -5.31
N ASP A 518 22.19 -5.16 -5.96
CA ASP A 518 21.94 -4.40 -7.19
C ASP A 518 21.42 -5.29 -8.32
N ALA A 519 21.96 -6.51 -8.50
CA ALA A 519 21.46 -7.47 -9.50
C ALA A 519 20.00 -7.88 -9.25
N ILE A 520 19.58 -7.99 -7.98
CA ILE A 520 18.17 -8.24 -7.62
C ILE A 520 17.29 -7.04 -7.97
N ILE A 521 17.77 -5.82 -7.75
CA ILE A 521 17.06 -4.56 -8.07
C ILE A 521 16.96 -4.35 -9.59
N GLU A 522 18.02 -4.63 -10.35
CA GLU A 522 18.03 -4.54 -11.82
C GLU A 522 17.09 -5.59 -12.44
N MET A 523 17.15 -6.84 -11.97
CA MET A 523 16.28 -7.91 -12.47
C MET A 523 14.81 -7.68 -12.10
N TYR A 524 14.54 -7.13 -10.93
CA TYR A 524 13.20 -6.67 -10.56
C TYR A 524 12.67 -5.59 -11.52
N LYS A 525 13.45 -4.53 -11.77
CA LYS A 525 13.09 -3.46 -12.73
C LYS A 525 12.88 -4.00 -14.15
N ALA A 526 13.71 -4.94 -14.58
CA ALA A 526 13.56 -5.60 -15.87
C ALA A 526 12.25 -6.41 -15.95
N ALA A 527 11.93 -7.19 -14.91
CA ALA A 527 10.70 -7.96 -14.82
C ALA A 527 9.46 -7.06 -14.85
N THR A 528 9.40 -6.01 -14.03
CA THR A 528 8.27 -5.06 -13.99
C THR A 528 8.09 -4.27 -15.28
N ASN A 529 9.18 -3.97 -15.99
CA ASN A 529 9.11 -3.32 -17.30
C ASN A 529 8.63 -4.29 -18.40
N SER A 530 8.92 -5.59 -18.27
CA SER A 530 8.49 -6.62 -19.22
C SER A 530 7.02 -7.05 -19.05
N ASP A 531 6.52 -7.07 -17.81
CA ASP A 531 5.12 -7.34 -17.49
C ASP A 531 4.60 -6.41 -16.37
N PRO A 532 4.17 -5.19 -16.73
CA PRO A 532 3.60 -4.22 -15.78
C PRO A 532 2.36 -4.72 -15.03
N LYS A 533 1.63 -5.72 -15.54
CA LYS A 533 0.41 -6.22 -14.91
C LYS A 533 0.70 -7.03 -13.64
N ASN A 534 1.85 -7.68 -13.58
CA ASN A 534 2.28 -8.48 -12.43
C ASN A 534 3.22 -7.73 -11.47
N TYR A 535 3.23 -6.39 -11.52
CA TYR A 535 4.07 -5.53 -10.66
C TYR A 535 4.00 -5.89 -9.17
N ALA A 536 2.80 -6.02 -8.60
CA ALA A 536 2.60 -6.38 -7.19
C ALA A 536 3.13 -7.80 -6.87
N TYR A 537 3.05 -8.73 -7.82
CA TYR A 537 3.56 -10.10 -7.66
C TYR A 537 5.10 -10.12 -7.63
N PHE A 538 5.76 -9.32 -8.46
CA PHE A 538 7.22 -9.14 -8.43
C PHE A 538 7.68 -8.38 -7.17
N ASN A 539 6.99 -7.30 -6.79
CA ASN A 539 7.31 -6.51 -5.59
C ASN A 539 7.25 -7.38 -4.33
N ASN A 540 6.22 -8.24 -4.22
CA ASN A 540 6.10 -9.25 -3.17
C ASN A 540 7.22 -10.31 -3.15
N GLN A 541 7.90 -10.58 -4.28
CA GLN A 541 9.10 -11.44 -4.25
C GLN A 541 10.32 -10.70 -3.69
N VAL A 542 10.51 -9.43 -4.07
CA VAL A 542 11.60 -8.60 -3.53
C VAL A 542 11.40 -8.36 -2.03
N GLU A 543 10.17 -8.08 -1.58
CA GLU A 543 9.87 -7.90 -0.14
C GLU A 543 10.10 -9.21 0.66
N LYS A 544 9.79 -10.37 0.07
CA LYS A 544 10.14 -11.67 0.64
C LYS A 544 11.66 -11.86 0.73
N ILE A 545 12.40 -11.56 -0.34
CA ILE A 545 13.88 -11.64 -0.36
C ILE A 545 14.51 -10.70 0.67
N ALA A 546 13.98 -9.48 0.82
CA ALA A 546 14.40 -8.49 1.81
C ALA A 546 14.18 -8.98 3.26
N LYS A 547 13.07 -9.71 3.51
CA LYS A 547 12.79 -10.38 4.80
C LYS A 547 13.66 -11.63 5.02
N ILE A 548 14.05 -12.34 3.96
CA ILE A 548 14.90 -13.54 4.02
C ILE A 548 16.37 -13.20 4.35
N ARG A 549 16.94 -12.19 3.66
CA ARG A 549 18.33 -11.73 3.89
C ARG A 549 18.46 -10.68 5.00
N ASP A 550 17.34 -10.24 5.56
CA ASP A 550 17.20 -9.08 6.47
C ASP A 550 17.81 -7.76 5.95
N SER A 551 18.09 -7.67 4.64
CA SER A 551 18.74 -6.53 3.98
C SER A 551 18.01 -5.21 4.28
N LEU A 552 18.76 -4.20 4.72
CA LEU A 552 18.24 -2.84 4.88
C LEU A 552 18.05 -2.17 3.50
N GLU A 553 19.04 -2.30 2.62
CA GLU A 553 19.06 -1.72 1.27
C GLU A 553 17.84 -2.10 0.43
N LEU A 554 17.41 -3.37 0.46
CA LEU A 554 16.20 -3.80 -0.26
C LEU A 554 14.91 -3.25 0.39
N LYS A 555 14.88 -3.06 1.71
CA LYS A 555 13.73 -2.43 2.41
C LYS A 555 13.66 -0.94 2.10
N ASP A 556 14.80 -0.26 2.08
CA ASP A 556 14.92 1.16 1.76
C ASP A 556 14.64 1.42 0.27
N PHE A 557 15.05 0.53 -0.63
CA PHE A 557 14.64 0.56 -2.04
C PHE A 557 13.11 0.47 -2.17
N LEU A 558 12.49 -0.57 -1.62
CA LEU A 558 11.03 -0.76 -1.66
C LEU A 558 10.24 0.38 -0.97
N ALA A 559 10.82 1.01 0.05
CA ALA A 559 10.21 2.15 0.73
C ALA A 559 10.26 3.43 -0.12
N ASN A 560 11.31 3.65 -0.90
CA ASN A 560 11.52 4.88 -1.68
C ASN A 560 11.17 4.73 -3.18
N GLU A 561 10.69 3.56 -3.60
CA GLU A 561 10.28 3.29 -4.98
C GLU A 561 9.11 4.19 -5.42
N ILE A 562 9.11 4.57 -6.70
CA ILE A 562 8.05 5.35 -7.34
C ILE A 562 7.37 4.44 -8.37
N ILE A 563 6.08 4.19 -8.17
CA ILE A 563 5.29 3.27 -9.00
C ILE A 563 5.01 3.94 -10.36
N PRO A 564 5.22 3.26 -11.50
CA PRO A 564 4.87 3.79 -12.82
C PRO A 564 3.42 4.28 -12.89
N MET A 565 3.20 5.46 -13.47
CA MET A 565 1.92 6.18 -13.45
C MET A 565 0.73 5.31 -13.92
N SER A 566 0.91 4.53 -14.98
CA SER A 566 -0.12 3.62 -15.49
C SER A 566 -0.50 2.50 -14.53
N ILE A 567 0.42 2.03 -13.69
CA ILE A 567 0.15 1.02 -12.65
C ILE A 567 -0.55 1.69 -11.47
N ALA A 568 -0.09 2.89 -11.08
CA ALA A 568 -0.66 3.65 -9.98
C ALA A 568 -2.14 4.05 -10.23
N LEU A 569 -2.46 4.54 -11.43
CA LEU A 569 -3.84 4.85 -11.85
C LEU A 569 -4.74 3.60 -11.83
N ASN A 570 -4.24 2.45 -12.31
CA ASN A 570 -5.00 1.19 -12.32
C ASN A 570 -5.32 0.67 -10.92
N GLU A 571 -4.36 0.70 -9.97
CA GLU A 571 -4.61 0.23 -8.59
C GLU A 571 -5.59 1.17 -7.85
N LEU A 572 -5.52 2.47 -8.11
CA LEU A 572 -6.46 3.47 -7.59
C LEU A 572 -7.83 3.45 -8.31
N ARG A 573 -7.94 2.75 -9.45
CA ARG A 573 -9.14 2.67 -10.32
C ARG A 573 -9.64 4.04 -10.81
N ILE A 574 -8.72 4.92 -11.21
CA ILE A 574 -8.98 6.29 -11.69
C ILE A 574 -8.38 6.54 -13.08
N GLU A 575 -8.88 7.58 -13.75
CA GLU A 575 -8.33 8.06 -15.02
C GLU A 575 -7.32 9.20 -14.80
N GLU A 576 -6.45 9.44 -15.79
CA GLU A 576 -5.43 10.50 -15.69
C GLU A 576 -6.04 11.90 -15.56
N VAL A 577 -7.28 12.11 -16.03
CA VAL A 577 -8.03 13.37 -15.97
C VAL A 577 -8.83 13.61 -14.68
N THR A 578 -8.93 12.62 -13.77
CA THR A 578 -9.78 12.72 -12.56
C THR A 578 -9.32 13.84 -11.61
N GLU A 579 -10.19 14.76 -11.21
CA GLU A 579 -9.87 15.88 -10.30
C GLU A 579 -9.29 15.40 -8.94
N ASP A 580 -8.33 16.12 -8.35
CA ASP A 580 -7.51 15.63 -7.21
C ASP A 580 -8.33 15.30 -5.94
N GLU A 581 -9.42 16.02 -5.66
CA GLU A 581 -10.31 15.71 -4.52
C GLU A 581 -11.08 14.40 -4.72
N VAL A 582 -11.42 14.09 -5.98
CA VAL A 582 -12.03 12.80 -6.38
C VAL A 582 -10.98 11.68 -6.27
N VAL A 583 -9.70 11.96 -6.56
CA VAL A 583 -8.61 10.99 -6.34
C VAL A 583 -8.42 10.64 -4.86
N ILE A 584 -8.52 11.61 -3.94
CA ILE A 584 -8.53 11.33 -2.49
C ILE A 584 -9.72 10.44 -2.13
N THR A 585 -10.91 10.76 -2.64
CA THR A 585 -12.14 9.99 -2.36
C THR A 585 -12.05 8.55 -2.88
N ALA A 586 -11.53 8.36 -4.09
CA ALA A 586 -11.30 7.04 -4.70
C ALA A 586 -10.25 6.23 -3.91
N PHE A 587 -9.17 6.87 -3.46
CA PHE A 587 -8.17 6.25 -2.60
C PHE A 587 -8.77 5.80 -1.25
N GLU A 588 -9.57 6.65 -0.58
CA GLU A 588 -10.17 6.27 0.70
C GLU A 588 -11.20 5.14 0.54
N PHE A 589 -11.96 5.10 -0.56
CA PHE A 589 -12.82 3.95 -0.88
C PHE A 589 -11.99 2.68 -1.11
N ARG A 590 -10.99 2.72 -1.99
CA ARG A 590 -10.13 1.55 -2.28
C ARG A 590 -9.32 1.09 -1.07
N LEU A 591 -8.95 1.98 -0.16
CA LEU A 591 -8.29 1.64 1.10
C LEU A 591 -9.21 0.84 2.00
N ASN A 592 -10.50 1.18 2.07
CA ASN A 592 -11.49 0.40 2.82
C ASN A 592 -11.74 -0.99 2.20
N ASP A 593 -11.76 -1.11 0.87
CA ASP A 593 -11.79 -2.42 0.17
C ASP A 593 -10.58 -3.28 0.59
N VAL A 594 -9.36 -2.77 0.39
CA VAL A 594 -8.11 -3.50 0.69
C VAL A 594 -8.02 -3.85 2.17
N MET A 595 -8.42 -2.95 3.07
CA MET A 595 -8.43 -3.24 4.51
C MET A 595 -9.38 -4.39 4.87
N GLN A 596 -10.49 -4.60 4.14
CA GLN A 596 -11.32 -5.79 4.31
C GLN A 596 -10.65 -7.04 3.73
N GLU A 597 -10.10 -6.95 2.50
CA GLU A 597 -9.34 -8.04 1.85
C GLU A 597 -8.22 -8.59 2.75
N VAL A 598 -7.45 -7.70 3.41
CA VAL A 598 -6.30 -8.06 4.25
C VAL A 598 -6.63 -8.19 5.75
N ASN A 599 -7.90 -8.32 6.11
CA ASN A 599 -8.38 -8.52 7.49
C ASN A 599 -7.86 -7.45 8.48
N PHE A 600 -7.92 -6.19 8.08
CA PHE A 600 -7.51 -4.98 8.81
C PHE A 600 -6.02 -4.92 9.22
N ASN A 601 -5.16 -5.71 8.58
CA ASN A 601 -3.70 -5.60 8.75
C ASN A 601 -3.15 -4.36 8.04
N SER A 602 -3.06 -3.22 8.74
CA SER A 602 -2.53 -1.96 8.22
C SER A 602 -1.07 -2.00 7.71
N ASN A 603 -0.32 -3.06 8.00
CA ASN A 603 1.06 -3.27 7.53
C ASN A 603 1.17 -4.23 6.34
N SER A 604 0.08 -4.52 5.63
CA SER A 604 0.11 -5.39 4.45
C SER A 604 0.87 -4.75 3.27
N PRO A 605 1.50 -5.53 2.38
CA PRO A 605 2.15 -5.00 1.19
C PRO A 605 1.15 -4.36 0.22
N GLU A 606 -0.10 -4.85 0.15
CA GLU A 606 -1.17 -4.29 -0.68
C GLU A 606 -1.52 -2.85 -0.28
N ILE A 607 -1.66 -2.59 1.03
CA ILE A 607 -1.90 -1.23 1.55
C ILE A 607 -0.70 -0.31 1.25
N ARG A 608 0.52 -0.82 1.38
CA ARG A 608 1.75 -0.06 1.06
C ARG A 608 1.82 0.28 -0.43
N ILE A 609 1.48 -0.66 -1.31
CA ILE A 609 1.40 -0.43 -2.76
C ILE A 609 0.33 0.63 -3.06
N LEU A 610 -0.86 0.54 -2.48
CA LEU A 610 -1.93 1.54 -2.67
C LEU A 610 -1.49 2.95 -2.21
N GLN A 611 -0.83 3.06 -1.06
CA GLN A 611 -0.26 4.32 -0.55
C GLN A 611 0.87 4.86 -1.43
N ARG A 612 1.74 3.99 -1.96
CA ARG A 612 2.79 4.37 -2.92
C ARG A 612 2.21 4.76 -4.28
N SER A 613 1.10 4.16 -4.72
CA SER A 613 0.37 4.56 -5.93
C SER A 613 -0.17 5.99 -5.80
N LEU A 614 -0.85 6.31 -4.68
CA LEU A 614 -1.31 7.69 -4.41
C LEU A 614 -0.15 8.69 -4.41
N TYR A 615 0.97 8.36 -3.76
CA TYR A 615 2.16 9.22 -3.77
C TYR A 615 2.78 9.38 -5.16
N SER A 616 2.77 8.32 -5.97
CA SER A 616 3.31 8.36 -7.34
C SER A 616 2.44 9.22 -8.25
N VAL A 617 1.11 9.15 -8.13
CA VAL A 617 0.19 10.09 -8.80
C VAL A 617 0.44 11.53 -8.33
N ALA A 618 0.56 11.76 -7.01
CA ALA A 618 0.80 13.08 -6.43
C ALA A 618 2.11 13.73 -6.93
N LEU A 619 3.19 12.95 -7.05
CA LEU A 619 4.48 13.42 -7.59
C LEU A 619 4.43 13.69 -9.09
N ASN A 620 3.86 12.78 -9.90
CA ASN A 620 3.77 12.97 -11.35
C ASN A 620 2.87 14.16 -11.72
N ARG A 621 1.74 14.34 -11.04
CA ARG A 621 0.86 15.52 -11.19
C ARG A 621 1.44 16.80 -10.57
N LYS A 622 2.48 16.72 -9.74
CA LYS A 622 3.04 17.82 -8.94
C LYS A 622 1.97 18.49 -8.04
N SER A 623 0.97 17.73 -7.59
CA SER A 623 -0.25 18.24 -6.95
C SER A 623 -0.01 18.70 -5.51
N TYR A 624 -0.35 19.96 -5.22
CA TYR A 624 -0.31 20.52 -3.86
C TYR A 624 -1.28 19.81 -2.91
N ILE A 625 -2.52 19.57 -3.37
CA ILE A 625 -3.60 18.98 -2.58
C ILE A 625 -3.25 17.53 -2.19
N LEU A 626 -2.84 16.71 -3.16
CA LEU A 626 -2.47 15.31 -2.90
C LEU A 626 -1.21 15.20 -2.02
N LEU A 627 -0.21 16.05 -2.23
CA LEU A 627 1.00 16.04 -1.40
C LEU A 627 0.72 16.52 0.04
N ASN A 628 -0.14 17.53 0.23
CA ASN A 628 -0.58 17.99 1.56
C ASN A 628 -1.39 16.91 2.30
N TYR A 629 -2.31 16.23 1.61
CA TYR A 629 -3.07 15.11 2.18
C TYR A 629 -2.15 13.98 2.67
N ILE A 630 -1.14 13.61 1.88
CA ILE A 630 -0.14 12.60 2.26
C ILE A 630 0.73 13.10 3.43
N GLU A 631 1.13 14.38 3.44
CA GLU A 631 1.89 14.98 4.54
C GLU A 631 1.14 14.95 5.88
N LYS A 632 -0.20 15.08 5.84
CA LYS A 632 -1.05 15.09 7.04
C LYS A 632 -1.47 13.70 7.52
N LYS A 633 -1.84 12.78 6.62
CA LYS A 633 -2.26 11.41 7.01
C LYS A 633 -1.13 10.37 7.03
N PHE A 634 -0.06 10.58 6.27
CA PHE A 634 0.94 9.55 5.95
C PHE A 634 2.40 10.05 6.01
N PRO A 635 2.86 10.68 7.11
CA PRO A 635 4.19 11.30 7.20
C PRO A 635 5.35 10.32 7.00
N ASP A 636 5.20 9.04 7.38
CA ASP A 636 6.24 8.01 7.24
C ASP A 636 6.47 7.54 5.79
N LEU A 637 5.56 7.89 4.85
CA LEU A 637 5.76 7.66 3.42
C LEU A 637 6.64 8.73 2.76
N GLN A 638 7.01 9.81 3.46
CA GLN A 638 7.97 10.80 2.98
C GLN A 638 9.42 10.49 3.38
N GLN A 639 10.33 10.59 2.42
CA GLN A 639 11.76 10.51 2.69
C GLN A 639 12.23 11.76 3.46
N LYS A 640 12.76 11.58 4.67
CA LYS A 640 13.25 12.68 5.53
C LYS A 640 14.54 13.28 4.99
N MET A 641 14.43 14.22 4.06
CA MET A 641 15.56 15.00 3.56
C MET A 641 15.94 16.11 4.55
N ASN A 642 17.15 16.00 5.11
CA ASN A 642 17.73 16.98 6.03
C ASN A 642 18.26 18.21 5.26
N ILE A 643 17.35 19.03 4.73
CA ILE A 643 17.69 20.28 4.02
C ILE A 643 17.92 21.40 5.05
N THR A 644 19.09 22.04 5.01
CA THR A 644 19.36 23.22 5.85
C THR A 644 18.68 24.46 5.28
N PHE A 645 18.46 25.50 6.10
CA PHE A 645 17.90 26.77 5.59
C PHE A 645 18.76 27.39 4.47
N SER A 646 20.10 27.29 4.58
CA SER A 646 21.01 27.77 3.53
C SER A 646 20.96 26.93 2.25
N ASP A 647 20.68 25.63 2.35
CA ASP A 647 20.47 24.78 1.18
C ASP A 647 19.11 25.05 0.53
N ALA A 648 18.06 25.29 1.33
CA ALA A 648 16.74 25.61 0.83
C ALA A 648 16.73 26.92 0.02
N LEU A 649 17.35 27.99 0.53
CA LEU A 649 17.52 29.25 -0.22
C LEU A 649 18.29 29.04 -1.55
N ARG A 650 19.34 28.21 -1.53
CA ARG A 650 20.15 27.87 -2.70
C ARG A 650 19.39 27.02 -3.72
N ILE A 651 18.58 26.06 -3.27
CA ILE A 651 17.74 25.20 -4.11
C ILE A 651 16.65 26.01 -4.81
N LEU A 652 16.05 26.97 -4.09
CA LEU A 652 14.99 27.85 -4.60
C LEU A 652 15.52 29.08 -5.36
N GLU A 653 16.83 29.33 -5.40
CA GLU A 653 17.46 30.51 -6.01
C GLU A 653 16.88 31.85 -5.49
N VAL A 654 16.78 31.96 -4.16
CA VAL A 654 16.25 33.15 -3.47
C VAL A 654 17.22 33.67 -2.40
N THR A 655 17.10 34.94 -2.04
CA THR A 655 17.91 35.56 -0.99
C THR A 655 17.21 35.51 0.36
N ALA A 656 17.95 35.82 1.44
CA ALA A 656 17.35 35.95 2.76
C ALA A 656 16.31 37.10 2.84
N ASP A 657 16.45 38.11 1.97
CA ASP A 657 15.64 39.34 1.94
C ASP A 657 14.47 39.27 0.93
N SER A 658 14.45 38.28 0.03
CA SER A 658 13.43 38.11 -1.01
C SER A 658 12.02 38.02 -0.44
N THR A 659 11.02 38.62 -1.09
CA THR A 659 9.62 38.55 -0.62
C THR A 659 9.04 37.13 -0.69
N ASP A 660 8.01 36.86 0.10
CA ASP A 660 7.33 35.55 0.05
C ASP A 660 6.68 35.29 -1.33
N PHE A 661 6.32 36.34 -2.08
CA PHE A 661 5.86 36.22 -3.46
C PHE A 661 6.98 35.80 -4.42
N GLU A 662 8.18 36.41 -4.35
CA GLU A 662 9.35 35.95 -5.12
C GLU A 662 9.69 34.47 -4.86
N ILE A 663 9.57 34.05 -3.60
CA ILE A 663 9.82 32.65 -3.20
C ILE A 663 8.78 31.71 -3.82
N ILE A 664 7.52 32.11 -3.87
CA ILE A 664 6.45 31.36 -4.55
C ILE A 664 6.71 31.29 -6.06
N THR A 665 7.05 32.41 -6.71
CA THR A 665 7.33 32.44 -8.15
C THR A 665 8.53 31.57 -8.53
N ASN A 666 9.66 31.70 -7.83
CA ASN A 666 10.85 30.88 -8.12
C ASN A 666 10.61 29.39 -7.83
N PHE A 667 9.84 29.07 -6.77
CA PHE A 667 9.40 27.70 -6.52
C PHE A 667 8.52 27.16 -7.65
N GLN A 668 7.51 27.93 -8.12
CA GLN A 668 6.61 27.51 -9.20
C GLN A 668 7.35 27.30 -10.52
N GLU A 669 8.27 28.21 -10.89
CA GLU A 669 9.11 28.05 -12.09
C GLU A 669 9.97 26.79 -12.03
N LYS A 670 10.61 26.51 -10.89
CA LYS A 670 11.42 25.31 -10.69
C LYS A 670 10.56 24.05 -10.66
N LEU A 671 9.39 24.09 -10.02
CA LEU A 671 8.45 22.97 -9.97
C LEU A 671 7.97 22.62 -11.38
N ALA A 672 7.60 23.61 -12.20
CA ALA A 672 7.23 23.40 -13.60
C ALA A 672 8.35 22.72 -14.40
N LYS A 673 9.59 23.22 -14.29
CA LYS A 673 10.77 22.73 -15.03
C LYS A 673 11.30 21.36 -14.55
N SER A 674 11.05 20.98 -13.30
CA SER A 674 11.60 19.75 -12.69
C SER A 674 11.00 18.43 -13.22
N SER A 675 11.80 17.37 -13.19
CA SER A 675 11.44 15.97 -13.47
C SER A 675 11.67 15.08 -12.24
N LEU A 676 11.03 13.91 -12.18
CA LEU A 676 11.16 12.94 -11.06
C LEU A 676 12.53 12.24 -11.00
N HIS A 677 13.38 12.45 -12.00
CA HIS A 677 14.74 11.90 -12.07
C HIS A 677 15.84 12.96 -11.92
N ASP A 678 15.47 14.22 -11.69
CA ASP A 678 16.45 15.29 -11.48
C ASP A 678 17.05 15.24 -10.06
N PRO A 679 18.30 15.73 -9.86
CA PRO A 679 18.89 15.87 -8.52
C PRO A 679 18.14 16.81 -7.57
N VAL A 680 17.23 17.64 -8.11
CA VAL A 680 16.37 18.57 -7.38
C VAL A 680 14.95 18.42 -7.95
N ASP A 681 14.24 17.41 -7.45
CA ASP A 681 12.88 17.08 -7.89
C ASP A 681 11.79 17.78 -7.06
N VAL A 682 10.53 17.42 -7.34
CA VAL A 682 9.32 17.86 -6.61
C VAL A 682 9.46 17.70 -5.08
N ARG A 683 10.10 16.62 -4.60
CA ARG A 683 10.29 16.34 -3.17
C ARG A 683 11.29 17.32 -2.58
N ALA A 684 12.42 17.52 -3.25
CA ALA A 684 13.49 18.42 -2.79
C ALA A 684 13.04 19.90 -2.79
N LEU A 685 12.31 20.32 -3.83
CA LEU A 685 11.72 21.66 -3.91
C LEU A 685 10.69 21.90 -2.79
N ARG A 686 9.75 20.97 -2.59
CA ARG A 686 8.68 21.13 -1.58
C ARG A 686 9.24 21.10 -0.15
N ALA A 687 10.20 20.23 0.14
CA ALA A 687 10.92 20.23 1.42
C ALA A 687 11.71 21.54 1.66
N SER A 688 12.31 22.11 0.61
CA SER A 688 13.00 23.41 0.69
C SER A 688 12.02 24.56 1.00
N LEU A 689 10.90 24.63 0.29
CA LEU A 689 9.87 25.64 0.51
C LEU A 689 9.30 25.56 1.94
N LYS A 690 9.00 24.35 2.42
CA LYS A 690 8.56 24.11 3.80
C LYS A 690 9.59 24.60 4.82
N ARG A 691 10.88 24.28 4.62
CA ARG A 691 11.94 24.68 5.55
C ARG A 691 12.10 26.21 5.63
N VAL A 692 11.91 26.93 4.52
CA VAL A 692 11.91 28.40 4.48
C VAL A 692 10.67 28.99 5.15
N ALA A 693 9.48 28.41 4.90
CA ALA A 693 8.23 28.82 5.52
C ALA A 693 8.28 28.68 7.06
N GLU A 694 8.82 27.57 7.56
CA GLU A 694 9.04 27.29 8.98
C GLU A 694 10.02 28.27 9.64
N GLU A 695 11.15 28.58 8.99
CA GLU A 695 12.15 29.51 9.55
C GLU A 695 11.62 30.96 9.60
N ARG A 696 10.92 31.39 8.53
CA ARG A 696 10.31 32.72 8.44
C ARG A 696 9.02 32.85 9.27
N LYS A 697 8.40 31.74 9.66
CA LYS A 697 7.03 31.65 10.21
C LYS A 697 5.99 32.31 9.30
N SER A 698 6.14 32.14 7.99
CA SER A 698 5.22 32.72 7.01
C SER A 698 3.99 31.86 6.83
N ASN A 699 2.85 32.36 7.29
CA ASN A 699 1.53 31.76 7.03
C ASN A 699 1.21 31.72 5.53
N ILE A 700 1.71 32.70 4.75
CA ILE A 700 1.52 32.78 3.29
C ILE A 700 2.23 31.60 2.61
N LEU A 701 3.51 31.37 2.92
CA LEU A 701 4.27 30.25 2.34
C LEU A 701 3.71 28.88 2.79
N MET A 702 3.25 28.77 4.04
CA MET A 702 2.60 27.55 4.53
C MET A 702 1.27 27.27 3.81
N SER A 703 0.38 28.27 3.71
CA SER A 703 -0.92 28.11 3.02
C SER A 703 -0.75 27.82 1.53
N PHE A 704 0.21 28.46 0.87
CA PHE A 704 0.55 28.17 -0.51
C PHE A 704 1.08 26.73 -0.68
N LEU A 705 1.92 26.24 0.23
CA LEU A 705 2.39 24.85 0.21
C LEU A 705 1.25 23.85 0.42
N GLU A 706 0.23 24.22 1.20
CA GLU A 706 -0.97 23.41 1.43
C GLU A 706 -1.93 23.32 0.24
N GLN A 707 -2.19 24.44 -0.46
CA GLN A 707 -3.29 24.53 -1.44
C GLN A 707 -2.84 24.84 -2.89
N GLY A 708 -1.58 25.24 -3.09
CA GLY A 708 -1.10 25.81 -4.36
C GLY A 708 -1.63 27.20 -4.67
N LYS A 709 -2.36 27.81 -3.72
CA LYS A 709 -2.99 29.12 -3.81
C LYS A 709 -2.55 29.99 -2.64
N ILE A 710 -2.39 31.28 -2.89
CA ILE A 710 -2.18 32.27 -1.82
C ILE A 710 -3.55 32.58 -1.22
N ASP A 711 -3.74 32.30 0.07
CA ASP A 711 -4.97 32.64 0.79
C ASP A 711 -5.16 34.16 0.82
N PRO A 712 -6.23 34.72 0.21
CA PRO A 712 -6.48 36.15 0.20
C PRO A 712 -6.71 36.74 1.59
N SER A 713 -7.19 35.94 2.56
CA SER A 713 -7.50 36.39 3.91
C SER A 713 -6.26 36.88 4.68
N LEU A 714 -5.07 36.34 4.35
CA LEU A 714 -3.80 36.64 4.98
C LEU A 714 -3.15 37.97 4.51
N GLN A 715 -3.70 38.62 3.48
CA GLN A 715 -3.22 39.92 2.97
C GLN A 715 -4.03 41.09 3.56
N PRO A 716 -3.56 42.35 3.50
CA PRO A 716 -4.43 43.51 3.76
C PRO A 716 -5.60 43.58 2.76
N PRO A 717 -6.84 43.93 3.19
CA PRO A 717 -7.95 44.15 2.25
C PRO A 717 -7.70 45.26 1.23
N GLU A 718 -6.90 46.27 1.60
CA GLU A 718 -6.49 47.39 0.76
C GLU A 718 -5.76 46.98 -0.54
N LEU A 719 -5.07 45.84 -0.53
CA LEU A 719 -4.28 45.33 -1.67
C LEU A 719 -5.04 44.33 -2.54
N TRP A 720 -6.33 44.11 -2.27
CA TRP A 720 -7.14 43.09 -2.93
C TRP A 720 -8.48 43.64 -3.44
N PRO A 721 -8.95 43.27 -4.65
CA PRO A 721 -10.28 43.63 -5.10
C PRO A 721 -11.39 43.07 -4.19
N THR A 722 -12.60 43.60 -4.35
CA THR A 722 -13.78 43.20 -3.58
C THR A 722 -14.62 42.21 -4.39
N GLY A 723 -14.95 41.04 -3.85
CA GLY A 723 -15.88 40.09 -4.46
C GLY A 723 -17.34 40.57 -4.42
N LEU A 724 -18.24 39.86 -5.10
CA LEU A 724 -19.69 40.12 -5.05
C LEU A 724 -20.43 38.87 -4.57
N ASP A 725 -21.13 38.98 -3.45
CA ASP A 725 -21.95 37.88 -2.92
C ASP A 725 -23.11 37.53 -3.89
N ASN A 726 -23.47 36.25 -3.97
CA ASN A 726 -24.35 35.74 -5.03
C ASN A 726 -25.76 35.43 -4.51
N ILE A 727 -26.75 36.14 -5.05
CA ILE A 727 -28.13 36.20 -4.53
C ILE A 727 -29.02 35.15 -5.24
N GLY A 728 -28.45 33.99 -5.56
CA GLY A 728 -29.10 32.89 -6.27
C GLY A 728 -28.37 32.54 -7.57
N ASN A 729 -29.10 32.47 -8.69
CA ASN A 729 -28.54 32.10 -10.00
C ASN A 729 -27.94 33.33 -10.75
N THR A 730 -27.32 34.29 -10.04
CA THR A 730 -26.96 35.61 -10.59
C THR A 730 -25.46 35.84 -10.81
N CYS A 731 -24.64 34.78 -10.84
CA CYS A 731 -23.18 34.87 -11.01
C CYS A 731 -22.71 35.53 -12.33
N TYR A 732 -23.55 35.52 -13.38
CA TYR A 732 -23.29 36.26 -14.61
C TYR A 732 -23.43 37.77 -14.42
N LEU A 733 -24.41 38.23 -13.64
CA LEU A 733 -24.55 39.63 -13.25
C LEU A 733 -23.39 40.06 -12.35
N ASN A 734 -22.96 39.23 -11.40
CA ASN A 734 -21.76 39.51 -10.60
C ASN A 734 -20.51 39.68 -11.49
N SER A 735 -20.32 38.78 -12.46
CA SER A 735 -19.24 38.89 -13.47
C SER A 735 -19.33 40.20 -14.28
N LEU A 736 -20.54 40.60 -14.66
CA LEU A 736 -20.82 41.82 -15.43
C LEU A 736 -20.58 43.11 -14.63
N LEU A 737 -20.97 43.14 -13.35
CA LEU A 737 -20.74 44.26 -12.44
C LEU A 737 -19.25 44.44 -12.12
N GLN A 738 -18.51 43.35 -11.90
CA GLN A 738 -17.05 43.38 -11.73
C GLN A 738 -16.35 43.92 -12.98
N TYR A 739 -16.75 43.45 -14.16
CA TYR A 739 -16.25 43.94 -15.45
C TYR A 739 -16.43 45.46 -15.61
N TYR A 740 -17.64 45.98 -15.38
CA TYR A 740 -17.92 47.41 -15.49
C TYR A 740 -17.19 48.25 -14.42
N PHE A 741 -17.00 47.73 -13.21
CA PHE A 741 -16.21 48.38 -12.15
C PHE A 741 -14.72 48.53 -12.53
N CYS A 742 -14.15 47.55 -13.24
CA CYS A 742 -12.75 47.58 -13.66
C CYS A 742 -12.47 48.58 -14.80
N ILE A 743 -13.49 49.03 -15.53
CA ILE A 743 -13.38 50.05 -16.59
C ILE A 743 -13.48 51.42 -15.94
N LYS A 744 -12.32 52.02 -15.65
CA LYS A 744 -12.18 53.27 -14.91
C LYS A 744 -13.01 54.45 -15.49
N PRO A 745 -13.05 54.74 -16.81
CA PRO A 745 -13.90 55.80 -17.34
C PRO A 745 -15.40 55.60 -17.08
N LEU A 746 -15.87 54.34 -17.07
CA LEU A 746 -17.26 53.98 -16.82
C LEU A 746 -17.57 54.07 -15.32
N ARG A 747 -16.71 53.49 -14.48
CA ARG A 747 -16.80 53.56 -13.01
C ARG A 747 -16.78 55.00 -12.51
N ASP A 748 -15.84 55.81 -12.98
CA ASP A 748 -15.69 57.21 -12.55
C ASP A 748 -16.87 58.08 -13.01
N MET A 749 -17.48 57.79 -14.17
CA MET A 749 -18.75 58.41 -14.58
C MET A 749 -19.89 58.04 -13.62
N ILE A 750 -20.07 56.74 -13.31
CA ILE A 750 -21.12 56.26 -12.40
C ILE A 750 -20.95 56.85 -11.00
N LEU A 751 -19.73 56.93 -10.47
CA LEU A 751 -19.44 57.51 -9.16
C LEU A 751 -19.71 59.02 -9.08
N ASN A 752 -19.55 59.75 -10.18
CA ASN A 752 -19.82 61.20 -10.26
C ASN A 752 -21.24 61.54 -10.76
N PHE A 753 -22.12 60.54 -10.98
CA PHE A 753 -23.45 60.78 -11.51
C PHE A 753 -24.38 61.54 -10.54
N ASP A 754 -25.05 62.55 -11.06
CA ASP A 754 -26.04 63.39 -10.39
C ASP A 754 -27.06 63.93 -11.41
N GLU A 755 -28.29 63.47 -11.28
CA GLU A 755 -29.49 63.83 -12.05
C GLU A 755 -29.71 65.34 -12.17
N ALA A 756 -29.35 66.13 -11.15
CA ALA A 756 -29.52 67.58 -11.17
C ALA A 756 -28.69 68.29 -12.26
N ASN A 757 -27.69 67.61 -12.84
CA ASN A 757 -26.87 68.11 -13.92
C ASN A 757 -27.38 67.70 -15.32
N VAL A 758 -28.23 66.69 -15.42
CA VAL A 758 -28.65 66.04 -16.68
C VAL A 758 -29.73 66.89 -17.38
N LYS A 759 -29.39 67.50 -18.52
CA LYS A 759 -30.28 68.45 -19.22
C LYS A 759 -30.97 67.86 -20.45
N ILE A 760 -31.76 66.81 -20.23
CA ILE A 760 -32.58 66.20 -21.30
C ILE A 760 -33.77 67.11 -21.63
N ASP A 761 -33.89 67.54 -22.89
CA ASP A 761 -35.11 68.17 -23.41
C ASP A 761 -36.20 67.10 -23.64
N PRO A 762 -37.38 67.17 -22.98
CA PRO A 762 -38.45 66.20 -23.15
C PRO A 762 -39.07 66.20 -24.57
N ASN A 763 -38.85 67.26 -25.36
CA ASN A 763 -39.23 67.29 -26.78
C ASN A 763 -38.14 66.75 -27.72
N SER A 764 -36.98 66.32 -27.21
CA SER A 764 -35.91 65.80 -28.05
C SER A 764 -36.35 64.55 -28.82
N ALA A 765 -35.94 64.47 -30.08
CA ALA A 765 -36.16 63.31 -30.94
C ALA A 765 -35.07 62.23 -30.74
N ARG A 766 -34.47 62.15 -29.55
CA ARG A 766 -33.35 61.23 -29.26
C ARG A 766 -33.81 59.78 -29.31
N LYS A 767 -32.92 58.92 -29.81
CA LYS A 767 -33.11 57.47 -29.85
C LYS A 767 -31.95 56.74 -29.20
N ILE A 768 -32.27 55.57 -28.67
CA ILE A 768 -31.31 54.56 -28.19
C ILE A 768 -31.74 53.23 -28.80
N GLY A 769 -30.85 52.56 -29.52
CA GLY A 769 -31.19 51.35 -30.28
C GLY A 769 -32.28 51.59 -31.33
N GLY A 770 -32.35 52.81 -31.89
CA GLY A 770 -33.41 53.22 -32.82
C GLY A 770 -34.80 53.46 -32.20
N ARG A 771 -35.02 53.13 -30.93
CA ARG A 771 -36.28 53.39 -30.19
C ARG A 771 -36.26 54.82 -29.63
N LYS A 772 -37.41 55.50 -29.58
CA LYS A 772 -37.51 56.79 -28.86
C LYS A 772 -37.66 56.50 -27.37
N VAL A 773 -36.82 57.14 -26.56
CA VAL A 773 -36.85 57.05 -25.09
C VAL A 773 -38.11 57.70 -24.51
N GLU A 774 -38.73 57.06 -23.53
CA GLU A 774 -39.86 57.60 -22.75
C GLU A 774 -39.44 58.19 -21.38
N GLU A 775 -40.27 59.07 -20.82
CA GLU A 775 -40.04 59.73 -19.53
C GLU A 775 -40.15 58.77 -18.33
N SER A 776 -40.91 57.69 -18.49
CA SER A 776 -41.01 56.55 -17.58
C SER A 776 -39.67 55.79 -17.44
N GLU A 777 -39.01 55.51 -18.56
CA GLU A 777 -37.72 54.83 -18.62
C GLU A 777 -36.60 55.64 -17.98
N LEU A 778 -36.66 56.98 -18.09
CA LEU A 778 -35.67 57.87 -17.50
C LEU A 778 -35.62 57.76 -15.97
N ASN A 779 -36.79 57.78 -15.32
CA ASN A 779 -36.90 57.60 -13.88
C ASN A 779 -36.39 56.22 -13.42
N ARG A 780 -36.70 55.14 -14.17
CA ARG A 780 -36.14 53.80 -13.95
C ARG A 780 -34.61 53.80 -14.02
N SER A 781 -34.06 54.47 -15.03
CA SER A 781 -32.63 54.54 -15.32
C SER A 781 -31.83 55.30 -14.25
N PHE A 782 -32.38 56.40 -13.73
CA PHE A 782 -31.77 57.12 -12.59
C PHE A 782 -31.72 56.25 -11.33
N GLN A 783 -32.80 55.52 -11.01
CA GLN A 783 -32.81 54.58 -9.88
C GLN A 783 -31.77 53.46 -10.06
N PHE A 784 -31.61 52.93 -11.28
CA PHE A 784 -30.56 51.95 -11.59
C PHE A 784 -29.16 52.51 -11.35
N ILE A 785 -28.82 53.69 -11.88
CA ILE A 785 -27.50 54.30 -11.67
C ILE A 785 -27.27 54.62 -10.18
N TYR A 786 -28.26 55.09 -9.42
CA TYR A 786 -28.06 55.32 -7.98
C TYR A 786 -27.78 54.05 -7.19
N ARG A 787 -28.43 52.92 -7.53
CA ARG A 787 -28.14 51.62 -6.91
C ARG A 787 -26.74 51.10 -7.30
N LEU A 788 -26.33 51.29 -8.55
CA LEU A 788 -24.99 50.93 -9.03
C LEU A 788 -23.88 51.83 -8.42
N GLN A 789 -24.16 53.13 -8.27
CA GLN A 789 -23.31 54.11 -7.57
C GLN A 789 -23.13 53.74 -6.10
N LYS A 790 -24.19 53.28 -5.41
CA LYS A 790 -24.07 52.74 -4.04
C LYS A 790 -23.13 51.53 -4.00
N LEU A 791 -23.36 50.53 -4.84
CA LEU A 791 -22.53 49.32 -4.90
C LEU A 791 -21.05 49.65 -5.18
N PHE A 792 -20.77 50.53 -6.14
CA PHE A 792 -19.38 50.90 -6.47
C PHE A 792 -18.69 51.65 -5.32
N ASN A 793 -19.40 52.48 -4.54
CA ASN A 793 -18.85 53.08 -3.33
C ASN A 793 -18.58 52.04 -2.23
N GLU A 794 -19.45 51.03 -2.07
CA GLU A 794 -19.27 49.92 -1.13
C GLU A 794 -18.08 49.04 -1.53
N MET A 795 -17.93 48.69 -2.82
CA MET A 795 -16.78 47.96 -3.35
C MET A 795 -15.44 48.67 -3.08
N ILE A 796 -15.41 50.01 -3.10
CA ILE A 796 -14.20 50.81 -2.86
C ILE A 796 -13.90 50.96 -1.36
N SER A 797 -14.91 51.22 -0.54
CA SER A 797 -14.73 51.70 0.84
C SER A 797 -14.95 50.65 1.94
N SER A 798 -15.59 49.52 1.61
CA SER A 798 -15.83 48.45 2.57
C SER A 798 -14.52 47.84 3.11
N LYS A 799 -14.53 47.45 4.38
CA LYS A 799 -13.45 46.68 5.02
C LYS A 799 -13.54 45.18 4.72
N GLU A 800 -14.67 44.72 4.20
CA GLU A 800 -14.94 43.31 3.90
C GLU A 800 -14.31 42.82 2.59
N ARG A 801 -14.26 41.50 2.41
CA ARG A 801 -13.73 40.86 1.19
C ARG A 801 -14.71 40.87 0.02
N CYS A 802 -15.99 40.74 0.31
CA CYS A 802 -17.08 40.85 -0.66
C CYS A 802 -18.08 41.92 -0.21
N VAL A 803 -18.93 42.37 -1.13
CA VAL A 803 -20.14 43.15 -0.84
C VAL A 803 -21.31 42.53 -1.59
N GLN A 804 -22.52 42.68 -1.08
CA GLN A 804 -23.72 42.11 -1.68
C GLN A 804 -24.42 43.16 -2.57
N PRO A 805 -24.69 42.90 -3.86
CA PRO A 805 -25.53 43.80 -4.64
C PRO A 805 -26.95 43.89 -4.04
N SER A 806 -27.66 45.01 -4.22
CA SER A 806 -29.04 45.09 -3.71
C SER A 806 -30.00 44.31 -4.61
N LYS A 807 -31.03 43.67 -4.03
CA LYS A 807 -32.01 42.88 -4.81
C LYS A 807 -32.69 43.71 -5.90
N GLU A 808 -32.90 45.00 -5.64
CA GLU A 808 -33.47 45.96 -6.60
C GLU A 808 -32.50 46.31 -7.74
N LEU A 809 -31.18 46.24 -7.52
CA LEU A 809 -30.19 46.39 -8.60
C LEU A 809 -30.26 45.20 -9.56
N ALA A 810 -30.37 43.98 -9.03
CA ALA A 810 -30.56 42.78 -9.84
C ALA A 810 -31.90 42.80 -10.59
N TYR A 811 -32.99 43.15 -9.91
CA TYR A 811 -34.31 43.37 -10.51
C TYR A 811 -34.25 44.35 -11.70
N LEU A 812 -33.62 45.51 -11.53
CA LEU A 812 -33.49 46.54 -12.57
C LEU A 812 -32.53 46.16 -13.71
N ALA A 813 -31.67 45.15 -13.53
CA ALA A 813 -30.78 44.62 -14.57
C ALA A 813 -31.42 43.53 -15.44
N PHE A 814 -32.44 42.84 -14.92
CA PHE A 814 -33.15 41.75 -15.61
C PHE A 814 -34.49 42.19 -16.21
N LEU A 815 -35.14 43.22 -15.65
CA LEU A 815 -36.45 43.69 -16.13
C LEU A 815 -36.42 44.05 -17.63
N PRO A 816 -37.22 43.39 -18.49
CA PRO A 816 -37.24 43.67 -19.92
C PRO A 816 -37.60 45.14 -20.22
N LEU A 817 -36.92 45.74 -21.19
CA LEU A 817 -37.02 47.19 -21.47
C LEU A 817 -38.47 47.72 -21.59
N SER A 818 -39.37 46.92 -22.17
CA SER A 818 -40.77 47.25 -22.42
C SER A 818 -41.71 47.18 -21.20
N GLN A 819 -41.22 46.78 -20.01
CA GLN A 819 -42.06 46.62 -18.82
C GLN A 819 -41.98 47.89 -17.91
N PRO A 820 -43.12 48.52 -17.58
CA PRO A 820 -43.16 49.65 -16.65
C PRO A 820 -42.99 49.20 -15.19
N ILE A 821 -42.59 50.15 -14.32
CA ILE A 821 -42.45 49.95 -12.87
C ILE A 821 -43.36 50.94 -12.14
N ASP A 822 -44.18 50.42 -11.22
CA ASP A 822 -44.91 51.23 -10.25
C ASP A 822 -44.06 51.44 -8.99
N PHE A 823 -43.51 52.64 -8.81
CA PHE A 823 -42.79 53.02 -7.59
C PHE A 823 -43.77 53.35 -6.46
N LYS A 824 -43.52 52.84 -5.24
CA LYS A 824 -44.32 53.21 -4.07
C LYS A 824 -43.99 54.62 -3.62
N ASP A 825 -44.98 55.53 -3.71
CA ASP A 825 -44.82 56.89 -3.21
C ASP A 825 -45.23 56.98 -1.74
N ASN A 826 -44.28 57.33 -0.87
CA ASN A 826 -44.46 57.36 0.60
C ASN A 826 -45.22 58.63 1.04
N SER A 827 -46.51 58.70 0.72
CA SER A 827 -47.37 59.87 0.99
C SER A 827 -48.67 59.59 1.76
N GLU A 828 -48.85 58.39 2.34
CA GLU A 828 -49.91 58.11 3.33
C GLU A 828 -49.36 57.35 4.56
N LEU A 829 -49.67 57.84 5.77
CA LEU A 829 -49.25 57.30 7.06
C LEU A 829 -50.45 57.11 8.00
N PRO A 830 -50.89 55.86 8.25
CA PRO A 830 -51.82 55.54 9.33
C PRO A 830 -51.11 55.49 10.70
N LEU A 831 -51.84 55.85 11.76
CA LEU A 831 -51.35 55.85 13.14
C LEU A 831 -51.44 54.46 13.80
N PRO A 832 -50.57 54.11 14.76
CA PRO A 832 -50.55 52.79 15.39
C PRO A 832 -51.54 52.65 16.56
N GLY A 833 -52.15 51.46 16.69
CA GLY A 833 -52.76 50.98 17.93
C GLY A 833 -54.08 50.21 17.76
N GLY A 834 -54.15 49.00 18.32
CA GLY A 834 -55.38 48.20 18.42
C GLY A 834 -55.17 46.72 18.09
N ASP A 835 -54.89 45.91 19.12
CA ASP A 835 -54.97 44.44 19.06
C ASP A 835 -56.28 43.99 19.72
N ASP A 836 -57.07 43.20 19.01
CA ASP A 836 -58.05 42.21 19.54
C ASP A 836 -58.69 41.49 18.33
N GLY A 837 -58.90 40.17 18.43
CA GLY A 837 -59.18 39.29 17.28
C GLY A 837 -60.59 38.67 17.22
N VAL A 838 -60.63 37.41 16.75
CA VAL A 838 -61.81 36.52 16.54
C VAL A 838 -62.55 36.69 15.20
N ILE A 839 -62.02 35.98 14.19
CA ILE A 839 -62.68 34.87 13.46
C ILE A 839 -64.20 35.02 13.20
N ASP A 840 -64.59 35.07 11.92
CA ASP A 840 -65.39 33.97 11.38
C ASP A 840 -65.14 33.68 9.89
N THR A 841 -65.45 32.46 9.48
CA THR A 841 -65.10 31.82 8.21
C THR A 841 -66.09 32.07 7.07
N GLU A 842 -65.60 32.13 5.83
CA GLU A 842 -66.28 31.52 4.67
C GLU A 842 -65.30 31.36 3.49
N PHE A 843 -65.00 30.11 3.07
CA PHE A 843 -64.83 29.70 1.67
C PHE A 843 -64.44 28.21 1.53
N GLU A 844 -65.33 27.41 0.94
CA GLU A 844 -65.03 26.12 0.31
C GLU A 844 -66.21 25.74 -0.60
N PRO A 845 -66.04 24.88 -1.62
CA PRO A 845 -65.12 24.97 -2.75
C PRO A 845 -65.90 25.15 -4.07
N ILE A 846 -65.23 25.20 -5.25
CA ILE A 846 -65.66 24.50 -6.48
C ILE A 846 -64.63 24.65 -7.65
N ILE A 847 -64.27 23.50 -8.21
CA ILE A 847 -63.87 23.16 -9.60
C ILE A 847 -63.15 24.23 -10.46
N VAL A 848 -61.94 23.89 -10.91
CA VAL A 848 -61.49 24.14 -12.30
C VAL A 848 -60.97 22.81 -12.85
N ASP A 849 -61.41 22.43 -14.05
CA ASP A 849 -61.04 21.16 -14.70
C ASP A 849 -59.61 21.17 -15.27
N SER A 850 -59.04 19.97 -15.43
CA SER A 850 -57.75 19.77 -16.10
C SER A 850 -57.98 19.43 -17.58
N GLU A 851 -57.84 20.41 -18.47
CA GLU A 851 -57.69 20.16 -19.91
C GLU A 851 -56.24 20.34 -20.35
N SER A 852 -55.65 19.30 -20.91
CA SER A 852 -54.34 19.33 -21.58
C SER A 852 -54.55 19.47 -23.09
N PRO A 853 -53.75 20.27 -23.81
CA PRO A 853 -53.91 20.40 -25.25
C PRO A 853 -53.43 19.12 -25.96
N GLU A 854 -54.36 18.35 -26.53
CA GLU A 854 -54.01 17.23 -27.41
C GLU A 854 -53.36 17.73 -28.71
N LEU A 855 -52.22 17.13 -29.05
CA LEU A 855 -51.59 17.24 -30.36
C LEU A 855 -52.24 16.23 -31.31
N MET A 856 -52.59 16.66 -32.52
CA MET A 856 -53.28 15.83 -33.52
C MET A 856 -52.53 14.53 -33.81
N SER A 857 -53.29 13.43 -33.87
CA SER A 857 -52.79 12.06 -34.04
C SER A 857 -52.52 11.66 -35.49
N ALA A 858 -51.69 10.62 -35.65
CA ALA A 858 -51.59 9.81 -36.85
C ALA A 858 -51.39 8.32 -36.46
N ASP A 859 -52.51 7.59 -36.42
CA ASP A 859 -52.71 6.14 -36.64
C ASP A 859 -51.86 5.05 -35.93
N THR A 860 -52.55 4.25 -35.08
CA THR A 860 -52.47 2.76 -34.87
C THR A 860 -51.13 2.10 -34.48
N ASP A 861 -51.03 1.10 -33.59
CA ASP A 861 -51.94 0.02 -33.12
C ASP A 861 -51.70 -0.25 -31.60
N MET A 862 -52.71 -0.47 -30.73
CA MET A 862 -53.59 -1.63 -30.50
C MET A 862 -53.00 -2.85 -29.73
N ASP A 863 -53.64 -3.19 -28.59
CA ASP A 863 -53.59 -4.46 -27.82
C ASP A 863 -52.24 -4.85 -27.09
N LYS A 864 -52.23 -5.49 -25.90
CA LYS A 864 -53.30 -6.03 -25.02
C LYS A 864 -52.88 -6.31 -23.56
N ASP A 865 -53.89 -6.33 -22.66
CA ASP A 865 -54.07 -7.11 -21.41
C ASP A 865 -52.96 -7.13 -20.31
N ASN A 866 -53.21 -6.74 -19.04
CA ASN A 866 -54.02 -7.40 -17.97
C ASN A 866 -53.36 -8.71 -17.42
N GLN A 867 -53.34 -9.05 -16.12
CA GLN A 867 -53.84 -8.42 -14.87
C GLN A 867 -53.27 -9.17 -13.62
N ASP A 868 -53.11 -8.49 -12.47
CA ASP A 868 -53.56 -8.85 -11.09
C ASP A 868 -53.33 -10.29 -10.48
N LEU A 869 -53.43 -10.59 -9.16
CA LEU A 869 -53.97 -9.92 -7.95
C LEU A 869 -53.44 -10.62 -6.64
N ILE A 870 -53.82 -10.08 -5.47
CA ILE A 870 -53.93 -10.71 -4.11
C ILE A 870 -52.75 -10.59 -3.09
N VAL A 871 -53.05 -10.63 -1.78
CA VAL A 871 -53.12 -9.57 -0.72
C VAL A 871 -52.77 -10.22 0.65
N LEU A 872 -52.51 -9.40 1.71
CA LEU A 872 -52.50 -9.75 3.17
C LEU A 872 -51.29 -10.59 3.66
N ASP A 873 -50.80 -10.53 4.92
CA ASP A 873 -51.27 -9.86 6.16
C ASP A 873 -50.08 -9.33 7.03
N SER A 874 -50.36 -8.91 8.26
CA SER A 874 -49.62 -8.04 9.20
C SER A 874 -48.44 -8.67 9.98
N THR A 875 -47.46 -7.85 10.42
CA THR A 875 -46.93 -7.65 11.81
C THR A 875 -45.46 -7.15 11.92
N CYS A 876 -45.17 -6.48 13.05
CA CYS A 876 -43.97 -5.71 13.45
C CYS A 876 -42.61 -6.47 13.43
N THR A 877 -41.43 -5.83 13.49
CA THR A 877 -40.78 -5.32 14.74
C THR A 877 -39.42 -4.64 14.45
N SER A 878 -38.97 -3.68 15.29
CA SER A 878 -37.65 -2.98 15.22
C SER A 878 -36.55 -3.63 16.09
N PRO A 879 -35.28 -3.18 15.98
CA PRO A 879 -34.59 -2.64 17.17
C PRO A 879 -33.77 -1.35 16.86
N ASN A 880 -33.49 -0.36 17.73
CA ASN A 880 -33.13 -0.26 19.17
C ASN A 880 -31.72 -0.80 19.53
N LEU A 881 -30.83 -0.16 20.31
CA LEU A 881 -30.63 1.21 20.84
C LEU A 881 -29.14 1.60 20.57
N GLU A 882 -28.40 2.56 21.17
CA GLU A 882 -28.58 3.47 22.33
C GLU A 882 -27.79 4.80 22.15
N SER A 883 -27.52 5.58 23.22
CA SER A 883 -27.64 7.06 23.12
C SER A 883 -26.70 7.94 23.97
N ALA A 884 -26.75 9.25 23.69
CA ALA A 884 -26.26 10.42 24.45
C ALA A 884 -24.73 10.72 24.41
N PRO A 885 -24.26 11.94 24.78
CA PRO A 885 -24.99 13.14 25.22
C PRO A 885 -24.73 14.42 24.38
N SER A 886 -25.43 15.51 24.73
CA SER A 886 -25.26 16.87 24.18
C SER A 886 -24.34 17.76 25.05
N LEU A 887 -23.77 18.83 24.48
CA LEU A 887 -23.30 20.02 25.22
C LEU A 887 -23.05 21.25 24.30
N ASN A 888 -23.75 22.35 24.63
CA ASN A 888 -23.51 23.78 24.35
C ASN A 888 -22.57 24.26 23.22
N MET A 889 -23.14 25.01 22.26
CA MET A 889 -22.63 26.34 21.85
C MET A 889 -23.84 27.29 21.78
N VAL A 890 -23.95 28.27 22.69
CA VAL A 890 -23.44 29.66 22.58
C VAL A 890 -24.26 30.50 21.61
N GLU A 891 -25.03 31.43 22.19
CA GLU A 891 -25.74 32.50 21.49
C GLU A 891 -24.73 33.51 20.91
N VAL A 892 -25.03 34.05 19.73
CA VAL A 892 -24.38 35.25 19.17
C VAL A 892 -25.50 36.14 18.63
N ASP A 893 -25.48 37.43 19.00
CA ASP A 893 -26.57 38.35 18.73
C ASP A 893 -26.88 38.52 17.24
N SER A 894 -28.10 38.16 16.83
CA SER A 894 -28.69 38.64 15.58
C SER A 894 -29.07 40.11 15.73
N MET A 895 -28.09 41.00 15.68
CA MET A 895 -28.35 42.44 15.64
C MET A 895 -29.17 42.79 14.40
N HIS A 896 -30.36 43.35 14.61
CA HIS A 896 -31.14 43.97 13.54
C HIS A 896 -30.32 45.09 12.87
N VAL A 897 -30.26 45.07 11.54
CA VAL A 897 -29.91 46.25 10.74
C VAL A 897 -31.22 46.81 10.19
N GLU A 898 -31.50 48.07 10.50
CA GLU A 898 -32.72 48.75 10.05
C GLU A 898 -32.59 49.16 8.58
N ASP A 899 -33.32 48.49 7.69
CA ASP A 899 -33.28 48.77 6.25
C ASP A 899 -34.16 49.99 5.90
N ASN A 900 -33.72 51.17 6.38
CA ASN A 900 -34.31 52.47 6.11
C ASN A 900 -33.26 53.58 6.27
N GLN A 901 -32.47 53.85 5.22
CA GLN A 901 -31.61 55.03 5.16
C GLN A 901 -32.06 56.01 4.08
N VAL A 902 -32.63 57.13 4.52
CA VAL A 902 -32.71 58.36 3.72
C VAL A 902 -31.34 59.03 3.80
N ASP A 903 -30.65 59.20 2.67
CA ASP A 903 -29.36 59.89 2.63
C ASP A 903 -29.54 61.42 2.70
N ILE A 904 -29.65 61.91 3.93
CA ILE A 904 -29.91 63.32 4.28
C ILE A 904 -28.80 64.27 3.76
N ALA A 905 -27.62 63.75 3.38
CA ALA A 905 -26.52 64.55 2.87
C ALA A 905 -26.66 64.96 1.39
N THR A 906 -27.37 64.19 0.56
CA THR A 906 -27.38 64.36 -0.90
C THR A 906 -28.74 64.75 -1.49
N GLY A 907 -29.84 64.52 -0.78
CA GLY A 907 -31.20 64.82 -1.26
C GLY A 907 -31.73 63.87 -2.34
N LYS A 908 -30.99 62.80 -2.66
CA LYS A 908 -31.36 61.78 -3.65
C LYS A 908 -32.49 60.88 -3.09
N LYS A 909 -33.66 60.86 -3.75
CA LYS A 909 -34.80 60.02 -3.36
C LYS A 909 -34.72 58.65 -4.04
N ILE A 910 -34.10 57.68 -3.39
CA ILE A 910 -34.21 56.27 -3.79
C ILE A 910 -35.64 55.80 -3.52
N LEU A 911 -36.27 55.18 -4.52
CA LEU A 911 -37.66 54.71 -4.46
C LEU A 911 -37.75 53.22 -4.13
N ALA A 912 -38.83 52.83 -3.46
CA ALA A 912 -39.09 51.45 -3.07
C ALA A 912 -39.93 50.71 -4.11
N ILE A 913 -39.51 49.49 -4.46
CA ILE A 913 -40.18 48.53 -5.35
C ILE A 913 -40.90 47.48 -4.46
N SER A 914 -41.95 46.82 -4.93
CA SER A 914 -42.64 45.79 -4.12
C SER A 914 -41.86 44.46 -4.09
N SER A 915 -41.92 43.74 -2.96
CA SER A 915 -41.23 42.45 -2.80
C SER A 915 -41.71 41.42 -3.83
N ASP A 916 -43.02 41.40 -4.09
CA ASP A 916 -43.70 40.45 -4.97
C ASP A 916 -43.28 40.64 -6.44
N GLN A 917 -42.99 41.88 -6.86
CA GLN A 917 -42.38 42.20 -8.15
C GLN A 917 -40.92 41.75 -8.22
N ILE A 918 -40.17 41.91 -7.12
CA ILE A 918 -38.75 41.54 -7.06
C ILE A 918 -38.59 40.01 -7.18
N GLU A 919 -39.34 39.22 -6.42
CA GLU A 919 -39.20 37.75 -6.45
C GLU A 919 -39.62 37.16 -7.81
N SER A 920 -40.76 37.59 -8.37
CA SER A 920 -41.23 37.10 -9.67
C SER A 920 -40.28 37.43 -10.83
N THR A 921 -39.56 38.56 -10.80
CA THR A 921 -38.55 38.89 -11.82
C THR A 921 -37.18 38.28 -11.55
N ILE A 922 -36.82 37.96 -10.30
CA ILE A 922 -35.65 37.11 -10.01
C ILE A 922 -35.86 35.70 -10.57
N GLU A 923 -37.09 35.20 -10.63
CA GLU A 923 -37.39 33.95 -11.34
C GLU A 923 -37.31 34.06 -12.87
N LEU A 924 -37.69 35.20 -13.46
CA LEU A 924 -37.49 35.48 -14.90
C LEU A 924 -36.00 35.57 -15.28
N GLY A 925 -35.16 36.16 -14.42
CA GLY A 925 -33.70 36.20 -14.60
C GLY A 925 -33.00 34.83 -14.61
N ARG A 926 -33.74 33.74 -14.35
CA ARG A 926 -33.29 32.34 -14.51
C ARG A 926 -33.50 31.81 -15.94
N GLN A 927 -34.10 32.60 -16.84
CA GLN A 927 -34.47 32.21 -18.21
C GLN A 927 -33.89 33.13 -19.30
N GLN A 928 -33.28 34.27 -18.94
CA GLN A 928 -32.68 35.22 -19.88
C GLN A 928 -31.22 34.88 -20.23
N ASP A 929 -30.76 35.39 -21.37
CA ASP A 929 -29.35 35.29 -21.78
C ASP A 929 -28.48 36.37 -21.12
N VAL A 930 -27.20 36.08 -20.94
CA VAL A 930 -26.17 37.04 -20.51
C VAL A 930 -26.09 38.22 -21.47
N THR A 931 -26.32 37.99 -22.77
CA THR A 931 -26.36 39.06 -23.78
C THR A 931 -27.52 40.02 -23.57
N GLU A 932 -28.72 39.51 -23.28
CA GLU A 932 -29.91 40.31 -22.95
C GLU A 932 -29.68 41.17 -21.69
N CYS A 933 -29.00 40.63 -20.68
CA CYS A 933 -28.61 41.38 -19.50
C CYS A 933 -27.56 42.47 -19.79
N ILE A 934 -26.58 42.20 -20.66
CA ILE A 934 -25.63 43.22 -21.15
C ILE A 934 -26.39 44.37 -21.82
N GLU A 935 -27.28 44.06 -22.77
CA GLU A 935 -28.08 45.05 -23.51
C GLU A 935 -28.99 45.86 -22.58
N ASN A 936 -29.69 45.21 -21.65
CA ASN A 936 -30.54 45.87 -20.65
C ASN A 936 -29.72 46.84 -19.79
N VAL A 937 -28.56 46.41 -19.27
CA VAL A 937 -27.71 47.26 -18.42
C VAL A 937 -27.10 48.42 -19.21
N THR A 938 -26.64 48.22 -20.45
CA THR A 938 -26.16 49.34 -21.28
C THR A 938 -27.26 50.34 -21.58
N TYR A 939 -28.47 49.88 -21.94
CA TYR A 939 -29.60 50.75 -22.25
C TYR A 939 -30.03 51.60 -21.05
N GLN A 940 -30.05 51.04 -19.84
CA GLN A 940 -30.37 51.78 -18.61
C GLN A 940 -29.30 52.86 -18.33
N ILE A 941 -28.03 52.61 -18.65
CA ILE A 941 -26.96 53.62 -18.51
C ILE A 941 -27.09 54.70 -19.59
N GLU A 942 -27.22 54.34 -20.87
CA GLU A 942 -27.41 55.28 -21.99
C GLU A 942 -28.64 56.17 -21.80
N THR A 943 -29.74 55.61 -21.29
CA THR A 943 -31.00 56.35 -21.06
C THR A 943 -30.83 57.48 -20.04
N ALA A 944 -30.05 57.26 -18.98
CA ALA A 944 -29.76 58.28 -17.97
C ALA A 944 -28.64 59.26 -18.36
N LEU A 945 -27.83 58.96 -19.39
CA LEU A 945 -26.77 59.83 -19.89
C LEU A 945 -27.32 61.00 -20.73
N GLU A 946 -26.59 62.12 -20.69
CA GLU A 946 -26.74 63.26 -21.61
C GLU A 946 -25.91 62.99 -22.89
N PRO A 947 -26.46 63.19 -24.11
CA PRO A 947 -25.75 62.93 -25.36
C PRO A 947 -24.56 63.90 -25.58
N GLU A 948 -23.37 63.38 -25.88
CA GLU A 948 -22.23 64.17 -26.40
C GLU A 948 -22.60 64.79 -27.77
N LYS A 949 -23.33 64.04 -28.60
CA LYS A 949 -23.90 64.46 -29.90
C LYS A 949 -25.12 63.59 -30.24
N ILE A 950 -25.94 64.04 -31.18
CA ILE A 950 -26.99 63.22 -31.82
C ILE A 950 -26.57 62.99 -33.27
N GLU A 951 -26.57 61.73 -33.72
CA GLU A 951 -26.22 61.35 -35.10
C GLU A 951 -27.42 61.56 -36.07
N SER A 952 -27.17 61.50 -37.38
CA SER A 952 -28.12 61.97 -38.41
C SER A 952 -29.43 61.18 -38.54
N ASP A 953 -29.51 60.02 -37.90
CA ASP A 953 -30.69 59.15 -37.77
C ASP A 953 -31.51 59.41 -36.49
N GLY A 954 -31.02 60.28 -35.60
CA GLY A 954 -31.59 60.60 -34.29
C GLY A 954 -31.00 59.79 -33.13
N GLU A 955 -30.05 58.89 -33.39
CA GLU A 955 -29.40 58.09 -32.36
C GLU A 955 -28.48 58.96 -31.47
N GLN A 956 -28.59 58.82 -30.15
CA GLN A 956 -27.71 59.48 -29.19
C GLN A 956 -26.33 58.81 -29.18
N PHE A 957 -25.27 59.62 -29.17
CA PHE A 957 -23.90 59.18 -28.93
C PHE A 957 -23.40 59.75 -27.60
N ASP A 958 -22.78 58.88 -26.80
CA ASP A 958 -22.42 59.10 -25.40
C ASP A 958 -21.19 58.26 -25.03
N LEU A 959 -20.85 58.21 -23.74
CA LEU A 959 -19.72 57.43 -23.23
C LEU A 959 -19.84 55.92 -23.49
N ILE A 960 -21.04 55.34 -23.44
CA ILE A 960 -21.26 53.90 -23.67
C ILE A 960 -20.99 53.56 -25.13
N LYS A 961 -21.53 54.35 -26.07
CA LYS A 961 -21.23 54.16 -27.50
C LYS A 961 -19.76 54.44 -27.83
N LYS A 962 -19.14 55.44 -27.21
CA LYS A 962 -17.70 55.73 -27.37
C LYS A 962 -16.79 54.62 -26.85
N LEU A 963 -17.18 53.94 -25.76
CA LEU A 963 -16.44 52.80 -25.23
C LEU A 963 -16.64 51.55 -26.09
N PHE A 964 -17.89 51.19 -26.41
CA PHE A 964 -18.24 49.84 -26.89
C PHE A 964 -18.81 49.76 -28.31
N CYS A 965 -19.30 50.86 -28.90
CA CYS A 965 -19.92 50.84 -30.22
C CYS A 965 -18.89 51.07 -31.34
N GLY A 966 -18.80 50.12 -32.27
CA GLY A 966 -18.15 50.28 -33.57
C GLY A 966 -19.15 50.44 -34.71
N LYS A 967 -18.64 50.67 -35.92
CA LYS A 967 -19.43 50.67 -37.16
C LYS A 967 -18.78 49.77 -38.21
N THR A 968 -19.56 48.88 -38.80
CA THR A 968 -19.18 48.11 -40.00
C THR A 968 -19.76 48.76 -41.25
N LYS A 969 -19.09 48.57 -42.38
CA LYS A 969 -19.53 48.96 -43.72
C LYS A 969 -19.72 47.69 -44.55
N GLN A 970 -20.94 47.42 -44.98
CA GLN A 970 -21.22 46.37 -45.96
C GLN A 970 -21.27 46.98 -47.37
N THR A 971 -20.48 46.44 -48.29
CA THR A 971 -20.46 46.85 -49.70
C THR A 971 -20.95 45.69 -50.57
N ILE A 972 -21.93 45.94 -51.43
CA ILE A 972 -22.51 44.97 -52.36
C ILE A 972 -22.26 45.42 -53.80
N THR A 973 -21.49 44.62 -54.55
CA THR A 973 -21.05 44.92 -55.92
C THR A 973 -21.56 43.85 -56.88
N PRO A 974 -22.48 44.16 -57.82
CA PRO A 974 -23.02 43.17 -58.75
C PRO A 974 -21.99 42.60 -59.74
N LEU A 975 -22.03 41.29 -59.95
CA LEU A 975 -21.10 40.54 -60.80
C LEU A 975 -21.70 40.36 -62.20
N GLY A 976 -21.61 41.39 -63.06
CA GLY A 976 -21.98 41.23 -64.47
C GLY A 976 -22.15 42.52 -65.30
N GLU A 977 -22.44 43.66 -64.68
CA GLU A 977 -22.65 44.93 -65.39
C GLU A 977 -21.67 46.02 -64.97
N GLU A 978 -20.88 46.56 -65.90
CA GLU A 978 -19.91 47.64 -65.69
C GLU A 978 -20.51 48.99 -65.21
N LYS A 979 -21.83 49.05 -64.97
CA LYS A 979 -22.57 50.25 -64.54
C LYS A 979 -23.67 49.99 -63.49
N ALA A 980 -23.64 48.84 -62.81
CA ALA A 980 -24.54 48.63 -61.69
C ALA A 980 -24.17 49.53 -60.49
N ASN A 981 -25.18 50.04 -59.78
CA ASN A 981 -24.95 50.87 -58.59
C ASN A 981 -24.52 50.01 -57.40
N VAL A 982 -23.29 50.19 -56.92
CA VAL A 982 -22.80 49.59 -55.67
C VAL A 982 -23.69 50.03 -54.51
N ARG A 983 -24.24 49.07 -53.76
CA ARG A 983 -25.02 49.37 -52.54
C ARG A 983 -24.09 49.34 -51.33
N VAL A 984 -24.21 50.35 -50.47
CA VAL A 984 -23.44 50.45 -49.22
C VAL A 984 -24.41 50.57 -48.06
N SER A 985 -24.28 49.68 -47.07
CA SER A 985 -24.90 49.78 -45.74
C SER A 985 -23.83 50.13 -44.71
N VAL A 986 -24.21 50.84 -43.65
CA VAL A 986 -23.36 51.10 -42.48
C VAL A 986 -24.17 50.76 -41.25
N GLU A 987 -23.65 49.84 -40.44
CA GLU A 987 -24.35 49.25 -39.31
C GLU A 987 -23.52 49.41 -38.03
N ARG A 988 -24.20 49.62 -36.89
CA ARG A 988 -23.56 49.76 -35.57
C ARG A 988 -23.46 48.39 -34.91
N PHE A 989 -22.33 48.10 -34.28
CA PHE A 989 -22.15 46.87 -33.50
C PHE A 989 -21.58 47.19 -32.11
N PHE A 990 -21.99 46.43 -31.09
CA PHE A 990 -21.37 46.46 -29.75
C PHE A 990 -20.40 45.30 -29.55
N SER A 991 -20.68 44.14 -30.15
CA SER A 991 -19.79 42.97 -30.18
C SER A 991 -19.79 42.30 -31.55
N LEU A 992 -18.68 41.66 -31.90
CA LEU A 992 -18.56 40.81 -33.08
C LEU A 992 -18.86 39.35 -32.68
N ILE A 993 -19.65 38.64 -33.49
CA ILE A 993 -20.10 37.28 -33.19
C ILE A 993 -19.11 36.27 -33.80
N ILE A 994 -18.55 35.42 -32.94
CA ILE A 994 -17.73 34.26 -33.29
C ILE A 994 -18.64 33.03 -33.29
N ASN A 995 -18.98 32.52 -34.47
CA ASN A 995 -19.71 31.27 -34.61
C ASN A 995 -18.75 30.09 -34.38
N VAL A 996 -19.10 29.19 -33.44
CA VAL A 996 -18.32 27.98 -33.18
C VAL A 996 -18.72 26.84 -34.13
N GLY A 997 -19.93 26.87 -34.69
CA GLY A 997 -20.45 25.83 -35.60
C GLY A 997 -19.73 25.73 -36.95
N ASP A 998 -18.87 26.69 -37.29
CA ASP A 998 -18.03 26.66 -38.50
C ASP A 998 -16.68 25.96 -38.29
N HIS A 999 -16.45 25.38 -37.08
CA HIS A 999 -15.20 24.72 -36.67
C HIS A 999 -13.91 25.55 -36.88
N PRO A 1000 -13.86 26.83 -36.42
CA PRO A 1000 -12.71 27.71 -36.62
C PRO A 1000 -11.49 27.27 -35.80
N LYS A 1001 -10.30 27.31 -36.41
CA LYS A 1001 -9.04 26.84 -35.80
C LYS A 1001 -8.50 27.78 -34.71
N ASP A 1002 -8.79 29.06 -34.83
CA ASP A 1002 -8.47 30.12 -33.88
C ASP A 1002 -9.38 31.34 -34.10
N ILE A 1003 -9.18 32.39 -33.29
CA ILE A 1003 -9.94 33.64 -33.37
C ILE A 1003 -9.79 34.40 -34.71
N TYR A 1004 -8.66 34.28 -35.41
CA TYR A 1004 -8.49 34.89 -36.74
C TYR A 1004 -9.20 34.09 -37.82
N ASP A 1005 -9.17 32.76 -37.78
CA ASP A 1005 -9.92 31.89 -38.71
C ASP A 1005 -11.44 32.18 -38.64
N ALA A 1006 -11.95 32.40 -37.42
CA ALA A 1006 -13.34 32.84 -37.21
C ALA A 1006 -13.64 34.24 -37.78
N LEU A 1007 -12.75 35.22 -37.57
CA LEU A 1007 -12.96 36.59 -38.05
C LEU A 1007 -12.71 36.74 -39.56
N ASP A 1008 -11.77 35.99 -40.13
CA ASP A 1008 -11.55 35.86 -41.58
C ASP A 1008 -12.74 35.17 -42.27
N ASN A 1009 -13.62 34.49 -41.53
CA ASN A 1009 -14.91 33.98 -42.01
C ASN A 1009 -16.05 35.00 -41.82
N TYR A 1010 -16.11 35.70 -40.68
CA TYR A 1010 -17.09 36.77 -40.43
C TYR A 1010 -16.95 37.95 -41.41
N PHE A 1011 -15.71 38.35 -41.73
CA PHE A 1011 -15.38 39.40 -42.70
C PHE A 1011 -15.06 38.84 -44.10
N ASN A 1012 -15.46 37.60 -44.41
CA ASN A 1012 -15.20 37.00 -45.72
C ASN A 1012 -15.92 37.78 -46.83
N GLU A 1013 -15.32 37.80 -48.02
CA GLU A 1013 -16.01 38.25 -49.23
C GLU A 1013 -16.78 37.06 -49.85
N ASP A 1014 -18.10 37.19 -49.93
CA ASP A 1014 -19.00 36.13 -50.43
C ASP A 1014 -19.68 36.52 -51.74
N SER A 1015 -19.77 35.57 -52.67
CA SER A 1015 -20.72 35.66 -53.79
C SER A 1015 -22.10 35.19 -53.32
N VAL A 1016 -23.11 36.06 -53.44
CA VAL A 1016 -24.49 35.80 -53.05
C VAL A 1016 -25.38 35.92 -54.28
N GLU A 1017 -26.27 34.95 -54.52
CA GLU A 1017 -27.37 35.12 -55.47
C GLU A 1017 -28.48 35.96 -54.83
N LEU A 1018 -28.79 37.11 -55.42
CA LEU A 1018 -29.97 37.92 -55.12
C LEU A 1018 -30.95 37.89 -56.29
N GLU A 1019 -32.17 38.42 -56.10
CA GLU A 1019 -33.18 38.55 -57.16
C GLU A 1019 -32.70 39.36 -58.38
N GLU A 1020 -31.60 40.11 -58.23
CA GLU A 1020 -30.97 40.96 -59.24
C GLU A 1020 -29.75 40.29 -59.92
N GLY A 1021 -29.33 39.09 -59.50
CA GLY A 1021 -28.18 38.33 -60.01
C GLY A 1021 -27.13 37.98 -58.94
N GLU A 1022 -25.99 37.44 -59.37
CA GLU A 1022 -24.83 37.27 -58.48
C GLU A 1022 -24.25 38.63 -58.04
N VAL A 1023 -23.96 38.78 -56.75
CA VAL A 1023 -23.31 39.96 -56.18
C VAL A 1023 -22.16 39.56 -55.26
N LYS A 1024 -21.05 40.32 -55.30
CA LYS A 1024 -19.97 40.22 -54.30
C LYS A 1024 -20.36 41.07 -53.08
N LYS A 1025 -20.55 40.43 -51.93
CA LYS A 1025 -20.69 41.07 -50.61
C LYS A 1025 -19.30 41.14 -49.97
N ALA A 1026 -18.90 42.32 -49.52
CA ALA A 1026 -17.73 42.54 -48.66
C ALA A 1026 -18.16 43.27 -47.38
N LEU A 1027 -17.49 42.98 -46.26
CA LEU A 1027 -17.74 43.60 -44.96
C LEU A 1027 -16.42 44.09 -44.36
N THR A 1028 -16.36 45.36 -43.96
CA THR A 1028 -15.17 45.99 -43.34
C THR A 1028 -15.55 46.76 -42.09
N ILE A 1029 -14.58 47.04 -41.21
CA ILE A 1029 -14.76 47.89 -40.03
C ILE A 1029 -14.45 49.34 -40.41
N GLN A 1030 -15.43 50.24 -40.25
CA GLN A 1030 -15.30 51.67 -40.53
C GLN A 1030 -14.94 52.49 -39.28
N GLU A 1031 -15.52 52.18 -38.12
CA GLU A 1031 -15.26 52.86 -36.85
C GLU A 1031 -15.01 51.81 -35.76
N LEU A 1032 -13.94 51.99 -34.97
CA LEU A 1032 -13.46 51.02 -33.98
C LEU A 1032 -13.76 51.50 -32.54
N PRO A 1033 -14.42 50.67 -31.70
CA PRO A 1033 -14.70 51.02 -30.29
C PRO A 1033 -13.40 51.09 -29.48
N GLN A 1034 -13.40 51.80 -28.35
CA GLN A 1034 -12.22 51.81 -27.45
C GLN A 1034 -12.04 50.46 -26.74
N VAL A 1035 -13.12 49.74 -26.51
CA VAL A 1035 -13.19 48.37 -25.98
C VAL A 1035 -13.94 47.49 -26.98
N LEU A 1036 -13.24 46.53 -27.58
CA LEU A 1036 -13.76 45.59 -28.56
C LEU A 1036 -14.21 44.29 -27.88
N GLN A 1037 -15.45 43.89 -28.14
CA GLN A 1037 -16.11 42.73 -27.53
C GLN A 1037 -16.34 41.63 -28.57
N PHE A 1038 -16.10 40.38 -28.19
CA PHE A 1038 -16.39 39.20 -29.00
C PHE A 1038 -17.34 38.27 -28.26
N HIS A 1039 -18.51 38.00 -28.85
CA HIS A 1039 -19.48 37.03 -28.36
C HIS A 1039 -19.22 35.67 -29.01
N VAL A 1040 -18.96 34.63 -28.21
CA VAL A 1040 -18.68 33.27 -28.71
C VAL A 1040 -19.97 32.45 -28.69
N GLN A 1041 -20.63 32.33 -29.84
CA GLN A 1041 -21.91 31.65 -29.98
C GLN A 1041 -21.76 30.12 -29.86
N ARG A 1042 -21.79 29.62 -28.62
CA ARG A 1042 -21.62 28.18 -28.31
C ARG A 1042 -22.90 27.37 -28.31
N VAL A 1043 -24.07 28.01 -28.19
CA VAL A 1043 -25.35 27.29 -28.18
C VAL A 1043 -25.78 27.03 -29.63
N LEU A 1044 -25.83 25.75 -29.99
CA LEU A 1044 -26.19 25.24 -31.31
C LEU A 1044 -27.41 24.32 -31.19
N PHE A 1045 -28.20 24.20 -32.26
CA PHE A 1045 -29.41 23.37 -32.26
C PHE A 1045 -29.17 22.06 -33.01
N ASP A 1046 -29.26 20.93 -32.30
CA ASP A 1046 -29.23 19.58 -32.90
C ASP A 1046 -30.56 19.33 -33.63
N ARG A 1047 -30.51 19.27 -34.97
CA ARG A 1047 -31.69 19.04 -35.82
C ARG A 1047 -32.19 17.59 -35.83
N GLU A 1048 -31.38 16.62 -35.40
CA GLU A 1048 -31.81 15.22 -35.27
C GLU A 1048 -32.48 14.98 -33.91
N ARG A 1049 -31.96 15.60 -32.84
CA ARG A 1049 -32.48 15.45 -31.47
C ARG A 1049 -33.52 16.50 -31.06
N LEU A 1050 -33.64 17.59 -31.81
CA LEU A 1050 -34.49 18.75 -31.52
C LEU A 1050 -34.14 19.44 -30.17
N VAL A 1051 -32.87 19.41 -29.79
CA VAL A 1051 -32.37 19.94 -28.51
C VAL A 1051 -31.23 20.94 -28.75
N ALA A 1052 -31.25 22.04 -28.01
CA ALA A 1052 -30.13 22.98 -27.96
C ALA A 1052 -28.99 22.42 -27.10
N TYR A 1053 -27.77 22.39 -27.64
CA TYR A 1053 -26.57 21.93 -26.94
C TYR A 1053 -25.48 23.00 -26.99
N LYS A 1054 -24.51 22.91 -26.07
CA LYS A 1054 -23.38 23.82 -25.99
C LYS A 1054 -22.14 23.16 -26.58
N SER A 1055 -21.55 23.75 -27.62
CA SER A 1055 -20.26 23.31 -28.16
C SER A 1055 -19.15 23.57 -27.14
N LEU A 1056 -18.41 22.52 -26.80
CA LEU A 1056 -17.20 22.57 -25.99
C LEU A 1056 -15.92 22.76 -26.83
N GLU A 1057 -16.07 23.03 -28.13
CA GLU A 1057 -14.95 23.19 -29.05
C GLU A 1057 -14.04 24.36 -28.66
N VAL A 1058 -12.74 24.10 -28.68
CA VAL A 1058 -11.72 25.04 -28.22
C VAL A 1058 -11.42 26.04 -29.33
N ILE A 1059 -11.51 27.34 -29.00
CA ILE A 1059 -11.05 28.42 -29.89
C ILE A 1059 -9.81 29.05 -29.24
N PRO A 1060 -8.61 28.79 -29.76
CA PRO A 1060 -7.39 29.51 -29.39
C PRO A 1060 -7.49 31.01 -29.65
N PHE A 1061 -6.98 31.81 -28.71
CA PHE A 1061 -6.84 33.27 -28.81
C PHE A 1061 -5.56 33.73 -28.09
N GLY A 1062 -5.06 34.90 -28.45
CA GLY A 1062 -3.85 35.48 -27.85
C GLY A 1062 -4.13 36.65 -26.91
N GLU A 1063 -3.12 37.10 -26.17
CA GLU A 1063 -3.20 38.32 -25.35
C GLU A 1063 -3.34 39.61 -26.17
N THR A 1064 -3.04 39.58 -27.46
CA THR A 1064 -3.18 40.74 -28.35
C THR A 1064 -3.69 40.31 -29.72
N ILE A 1065 -4.73 40.99 -30.19
CA ILE A 1065 -5.31 40.82 -31.53
C ILE A 1065 -5.06 42.08 -32.37
N TYR A 1066 -4.75 41.90 -33.66
CA TYR A 1066 -4.47 42.98 -34.59
C TYR A 1066 -5.58 43.05 -35.65
N VAL A 1067 -6.34 44.14 -35.64
CA VAL A 1067 -7.54 44.28 -36.49
C VAL A 1067 -7.28 45.01 -37.81
N ASP A 1068 -6.03 45.40 -38.06
CA ASP A 1068 -5.52 46.03 -39.29
C ASP A 1068 -6.11 45.41 -40.57
N ARG A 1069 -6.14 44.07 -40.64
CA ARG A 1069 -6.58 43.32 -41.83
C ARG A 1069 -8.08 43.46 -42.14
N TYR A 1070 -8.91 43.93 -41.21
CA TYR A 1070 -10.38 44.08 -41.36
C TYR A 1070 -10.86 45.53 -41.56
N LEU A 1071 -9.97 46.52 -41.44
CA LEU A 1071 -10.32 47.94 -41.53
C LEU A 1071 -10.67 48.37 -42.96
N GLU A 1072 -11.62 49.29 -43.09
CA GLU A 1072 -11.81 50.04 -44.33
C GLU A 1072 -10.54 50.85 -44.65
N THR A 1073 -10.01 50.71 -45.85
CA THR A 1073 -8.75 51.35 -46.27
C THR A 1073 -8.71 51.57 -47.77
N ASP A 1074 -8.08 52.66 -48.19
CA ASP A 1074 -7.76 52.97 -49.60
C ASP A 1074 -6.37 52.42 -50.02
N ASP A 1075 -5.69 51.66 -49.14
CA ASP A 1075 -4.36 51.09 -49.41
C ASP A 1075 -4.41 49.94 -50.43
N GLU A 1076 -3.90 50.20 -51.63
CA GLU A 1076 -3.80 49.25 -52.74
C GLU A 1076 -3.07 47.94 -52.34
N GLU A 1077 -2.10 47.98 -51.42
CA GLU A 1077 -1.38 46.76 -50.98
C GLU A 1077 -2.27 45.87 -50.12
N ILE A 1078 -3.05 46.45 -49.19
CA ILE A 1078 -3.99 45.69 -48.35
C ILE A 1078 -5.14 45.14 -49.19
N ILE A 1079 -5.68 45.94 -50.12
CA ILE A 1079 -6.75 45.53 -51.04
C ILE A 1079 -6.26 44.36 -51.92
N ALA A 1080 -5.05 44.44 -52.49
CA ALA A 1080 -4.47 43.35 -53.28
C ALA A 1080 -4.30 42.07 -52.43
N LYS A 1081 -3.76 42.17 -51.21
CA LYS A 1081 -3.58 41.02 -50.32
C LYS A 1081 -4.88 40.37 -49.87
N ARG A 1082 -5.96 41.14 -49.70
CA ARG A 1082 -7.32 40.62 -49.47
C ARG A 1082 -7.83 39.82 -50.67
N GLN A 1083 -7.66 40.33 -51.89
CA GLN A 1083 -8.06 39.62 -53.11
C GLN A 1083 -7.23 38.34 -53.32
N GLU A 1084 -5.93 38.33 -53.00
CA GLU A 1084 -5.12 37.10 -53.00
C GLU A 1084 -5.66 36.05 -52.02
N VAL A 1085 -6.05 36.45 -50.80
CA VAL A 1085 -6.65 35.54 -49.81
C VAL A 1085 -8.03 35.05 -50.24
N PHE A 1086 -8.86 35.88 -50.86
CA PHE A 1086 -10.13 35.44 -51.47
C PHE A 1086 -9.89 34.40 -52.57
N ASP A 1087 -8.92 34.63 -53.47
CA ASP A 1087 -8.59 33.69 -54.53
C ASP A 1087 -8.07 32.35 -53.96
N TRP A 1088 -7.27 32.39 -52.90
CA TRP A 1088 -6.80 31.19 -52.18
C TRP A 1088 -7.95 30.46 -51.45
N LYS A 1089 -8.83 31.17 -50.72
CA LYS A 1089 -10.04 30.56 -50.11
C LYS A 1089 -10.96 29.96 -51.17
N SER A 1090 -11.12 30.63 -52.32
CA SER A 1090 -11.91 30.15 -53.47
C SER A 1090 -11.29 28.88 -54.09
N GLU A 1091 -9.96 28.78 -54.17
CA GLU A 1091 -9.27 27.57 -54.60
C GLU A 1091 -9.37 26.45 -53.55
N MET A 1092 -9.22 26.76 -52.26
CA MET A 1092 -9.41 25.80 -51.16
C MET A 1092 -10.83 25.22 -51.17
N LYS A 1093 -11.87 26.03 -51.35
CA LYS A 1093 -13.28 25.58 -51.43
C LYS A 1093 -13.50 24.58 -52.58
N LYS A 1094 -12.85 24.79 -53.73
CA LYS A 1094 -12.87 23.86 -54.87
C LYS A 1094 -12.10 22.57 -54.57
N LEU A 1095 -10.94 22.66 -53.91
CA LEU A 1095 -10.12 21.52 -53.50
C LEU A 1095 -10.79 20.65 -52.42
N TYR A 1096 -11.50 21.26 -51.46
CA TYR A 1096 -12.32 20.54 -50.49
C TYR A 1096 -13.46 19.80 -51.20
N ALA A 1097 -14.27 20.48 -52.02
CA ALA A 1097 -15.34 19.82 -52.78
C ALA A 1097 -14.81 18.68 -53.68
N GLU A 1098 -13.61 18.82 -54.26
CA GLU A 1098 -12.97 17.75 -55.03
C GLU A 1098 -12.49 16.59 -54.15
N LYS A 1099 -11.87 16.87 -52.98
CA LYS A 1099 -11.49 15.84 -51.99
C LYS A 1099 -12.72 15.07 -51.50
N ASP A 1100 -13.77 15.79 -51.11
CA ASP A 1100 -15.00 15.21 -50.59
C ASP A 1100 -15.65 14.35 -51.66
N SER A 1101 -15.70 14.78 -52.93
CA SER A 1101 -16.22 13.96 -54.05
C SER A 1101 -15.50 12.61 -54.25
N ILE A 1102 -14.26 12.47 -53.80
CA ILE A 1102 -13.48 11.21 -53.84
C ILE A 1102 -13.76 10.34 -52.60
N LEU A 1103 -14.04 10.99 -51.46
CA LEU A 1103 -14.26 10.36 -50.16
C LEU A 1103 -15.75 10.10 -49.83
N MET A 1104 -16.69 10.65 -50.60
CA MET A 1104 -18.14 10.50 -50.37
C MET A 1104 -18.50 9.03 -50.15
N VAL A 1105 -19.02 8.75 -48.96
CA VAL A 1105 -19.50 7.43 -48.57
C VAL A 1105 -20.91 7.26 -49.13
N ASP A 1106 -21.07 6.30 -50.04
CA ASP A 1106 -22.36 5.99 -50.65
C ASP A 1106 -23.31 5.37 -49.60
N SER A 1107 -24.57 5.81 -49.58
CA SER A 1107 -25.53 5.50 -48.51
C SER A 1107 -26.06 4.06 -48.54
N GLU A 1108 -26.03 3.37 -49.69
CA GLU A 1108 -26.46 1.98 -49.81
C GLU A 1108 -25.31 1.01 -49.46
N THR A 1109 -24.09 1.31 -49.94
CA THR A 1109 -22.91 0.45 -49.81
C THR A 1109 -22.05 0.72 -48.58
N LYS A 1110 -22.20 1.90 -47.95
CA LYS A 1110 -21.41 2.38 -46.79
C LYS A 1110 -19.90 2.39 -47.01
N LEU A 1111 -19.46 2.59 -48.25
CA LEU A 1111 -18.04 2.71 -48.63
C LEU A 1111 -17.85 3.97 -49.49
N SER A 1112 -16.65 4.56 -49.44
CA SER A 1112 -16.25 5.54 -50.45
C SER A 1112 -15.97 4.86 -51.78
N ALA A 1113 -15.95 5.63 -52.88
CA ALA A 1113 -15.55 5.10 -54.19
C ALA A 1113 -14.13 4.48 -54.17
N LEU A 1114 -13.21 5.03 -53.36
CA LEU A 1114 -11.86 4.51 -53.18
C LEU A 1114 -11.86 3.19 -52.38
N ASP A 1115 -12.66 3.09 -51.33
CA ASP A 1115 -12.75 1.89 -50.48
C ASP A 1115 -13.49 0.75 -51.17
N ALA A 1116 -14.52 1.06 -51.97
CA ALA A 1116 -15.19 0.09 -52.84
C ALA A 1116 -14.20 -0.52 -53.87
N LEU A 1117 -13.33 0.30 -54.47
CA LEU A 1117 -12.26 -0.19 -55.35
C LEU A 1117 -11.23 -1.05 -54.59
N LYS A 1118 -10.81 -0.64 -53.39
CA LYS A 1118 -9.87 -1.40 -52.54
C LYS A 1118 -10.45 -2.76 -52.09
N ALA A 1119 -11.71 -2.78 -51.68
CA ALA A 1119 -12.43 -4.00 -51.32
C ALA A 1119 -12.59 -4.93 -52.54
N THR A 1120 -12.92 -4.37 -53.71
CA THR A 1120 -13.04 -5.12 -54.97
C THR A 1120 -11.69 -5.72 -55.39
N LEU A 1121 -10.60 -4.97 -55.32
CA LEU A 1121 -9.25 -5.47 -55.61
C LEU A 1121 -8.91 -6.66 -54.70
N LYS A 1122 -9.09 -6.49 -53.38
CA LYS A 1122 -8.82 -7.54 -52.37
C LYS A 1122 -9.65 -8.81 -52.61
N TYR A 1123 -10.92 -8.67 -53.00
CA TYR A 1123 -11.79 -9.80 -53.35
C TYR A 1123 -11.30 -10.54 -54.60
N LEU A 1124 -10.95 -9.80 -55.66
CA LEU A 1124 -10.45 -10.38 -56.91
C LEU A 1124 -9.10 -11.09 -56.74
N GLU A 1125 -8.17 -10.49 -56.00
CA GLU A 1125 -6.88 -11.12 -55.66
C GLU A 1125 -7.07 -12.39 -54.81
N THR A 1126 -7.94 -12.35 -53.80
CA THR A 1126 -8.19 -13.51 -52.91
C THR A 1126 -8.82 -14.70 -53.64
N ASN A 1127 -9.70 -14.46 -54.62
CA ASN A 1127 -10.46 -15.52 -55.28
C ASN A 1127 -9.86 -16.00 -56.62
N THR A 1128 -9.01 -15.20 -57.27
CA THR A 1128 -8.17 -15.70 -58.38
C THR A 1128 -7.13 -16.70 -57.88
N LEU A 1129 -6.55 -16.47 -56.69
CA LEU A 1129 -5.66 -17.44 -56.01
C LEU A 1129 -6.32 -18.78 -55.67
N LYS A 1130 -7.66 -18.85 -55.61
CA LYS A 1130 -8.45 -20.07 -55.32
C LYS A 1130 -8.92 -20.83 -56.57
N SER A 1131 -8.61 -20.34 -57.77
CA SER A 1131 -9.00 -20.94 -59.07
C SER A 1131 -10.52 -21.04 -59.34
N GLU A 1132 -11.38 -20.38 -58.56
CA GLU A 1132 -12.84 -20.40 -58.79
C GLU A 1132 -13.29 -19.42 -59.90
N LEU A 1133 -12.52 -18.34 -60.15
CA LEU A 1133 -12.79 -17.36 -61.21
C LEU A 1133 -11.70 -17.33 -62.29
N ASN A 1134 -11.59 -18.41 -63.07
CA ASN A 1134 -10.73 -18.48 -64.27
C ASN A 1134 -11.20 -17.59 -65.45
N CYS A 1135 -12.12 -16.66 -65.23
CA CYS A 1135 -12.72 -15.76 -66.22
C CYS A 1135 -12.22 -14.30 -66.14
N VAL A 1136 -11.59 -13.90 -65.02
CA VAL A 1136 -11.08 -12.52 -64.84
C VAL A 1136 -9.67 -12.41 -65.41
N LYS A 1137 -9.45 -11.44 -66.30
CA LYS A 1137 -8.12 -11.16 -66.88
C LYS A 1137 -7.27 -10.38 -65.88
N GLN A 1138 -5.98 -10.71 -65.77
CA GLN A 1138 -5.01 -10.00 -64.93
C GLN A 1138 -4.98 -8.48 -65.23
N SER A 1139 -5.14 -8.09 -66.50
CA SER A 1139 -5.24 -6.69 -66.94
C SER A 1139 -6.37 -5.90 -66.28
N THR A 1140 -7.42 -6.56 -65.80
CA THR A 1140 -8.52 -5.91 -65.05
C THR A 1140 -8.10 -5.61 -63.61
N ILE A 1141 -7.39 -6.54 -62.96
CA ILE A 1141 -6.81 -6.35 -61.61
C ILE A 1141 -5.79 -5.21 -61.65
N ASP A 1142 -4.91 -5.20 -62.66
CA ASP A 1142 -3.87 -4.17 -62.79
C ASP A 1142 -4.46 -2.79 -63.15
N SER A 1143 -5.55 -2.74 -63.93
CA SER A 1143 -6.32 -1.50 -64.15
C SER A 1143 -6.94 -0.97 -62.86
N ILE A 1144 -7.55 -1.83 -62.03
CA ILE A 1144 -8.14 -1.42 -60.74
C ILE A 1144 -7.04 -0.90 -59.79
N ARG A 1145 -5.90 -1.61 -59.69
CA ARG A 1145 -4.75 -1.18 -58.88
C ARG A 1145 -4.18 0.16 -59.36
N SER A 1146 -4.12 0.38 -60.68
CA SER A 1146 -3.70 1.66 -61.28
C SER A 1146 -4.67 2.80 -60.96
N GLN A 1147 -5.98 2.54 -60.99
CA GLN A 1147 -7.00 3.53 -60.68
C GLN A 1147 -6.99 3.94 -59.19
N ILE A 1148 -6.79 2.98 -58.28
CA ILE A 1148 -6.61 3.25 -56.84
C ILE A 1148 -5.38 4.15 -56.64
N HIS A 1149 -4.25 3.79 -57.21
CA HIS A 1149 -3.01 4.57 -57.08
C HIS A 1149 -3.15 5.99 -57.65
N LEU A 1150 -3.86 6.17 -58.77
CA LEU A 1150 -4.13 7.48 -59.36
C LEU A 1150 -5.02 8.34 -58.45
N LEU A 1151 -6.04 7.76 -57.81
CA LEU A 1151 -6.89 8.45 -56.84
C LEU A 1151 -6.12 8.82 -55.56
N GLU A 1152 -5.26 7.93 -55.05
CA GLU A 1152 -4.41 8.20 -53.89
C GLU A 1152 -3.40 9.32 -54.15
N LEU A 1153 -2.73 9.30 -55.30
CA LEU A 1153 -1.84 10.38 -55.74
C LEU A 1153 -2.58 11.71 -55.90
N LYS A 1154 -3.82 11.68 -56.43
CA LYS A 1154 -4.66 12.88 -56.58
C LYS A 1154 -5.04 13.45 -55.20
N LEU A 1155 -5.46 12.60 -54.27
CA LEU A 1155 -5.84 13.01 -52.92
C LEU A 1155 -4.63 13.59 -52.16
N GLN A 1156 -3.46 12.94 -52.25
CA GLN A 1156 -2.22 13.46 -51.67
C GLN A 1156 -1.80 14.80 -52.28
N ALA A 1157 -1.98 15.00 -53.59
CA ALA A 1157 -1.70 16.27 -54.26
C ALA A 1157 -2.67 17.39 -53.81
N ILE A 1158 -3.96 17.07 -53.61
CA ILE A 1158 -4.95 17.99 -53.06
C ILE A 1158 -4.58 18.38 -51.62
N GLU A 1159 -4.23 17.43 -50.76
CA GLU A 1159 -3.87 17.70 -49.36
C GLU A 1159 -2.60 18.54 -49.23
N ASN A 1160 -1.54 18.22 -49.97
CA ASN A 1160 -0.32 19.05 -50.02
C ASN A 1160 -0.62 20.49 -50.48
N LYS A 1161 -1.56 20.66 -51.42
CA LYS A 1161 -1.95 21.99 -51.92
C LYS A 1161 -2.83 22.74 -50.91
N LEU A 1162 -3.77 22.07 -50.25
CA LEU A 1162 -4.57 22.64 -49.15
C LEU A 1162 -3.68 23.14 -48.00
N ILE A 1163 -2.68 22.35 -47.59
CA ILE A 1163 -1.70 22.76 -46.57
C ILE A 1163 -0.95 24.03 -47.01
N SER A 1164 -0.43 24.05 -48.25
CA SER A 1164 0.32 25.21 -48.77
C SER A 1164 -0.55 26.46 -49.02
N LEU A 1165 -1.86 26.32 -49.24
CA LEU A 1165 -2.77 27.47 -49.32
C LEU A 1165 -3.16 27.98 -47.93
N GLN A 1166 -3.42 27.09 -46.97
CA GLN A 1166 -3.71 27.46 -45.59
C GLN A 1166 -2.55 28.26 -44.96
N ASP A 1167 -1.31 27.79 -45.11
CA ASP A 1167 -0.09 28.43 -44.59
C ASP A 1167 0.07 29.88 -45.09
N LYS A 1168 -0.22 30.12 -46.38
CA LYS A 1168 -0.24 31.46 -46.98
C LYS A 1168 -1.36 32.33 -46.42
N VAL A 1169 -2.58 31.79 -46.30
CA VAL A 1169 -3.72 32.53 -45.74
C VAL A 1169 -3.43 32.98 -44.31
N SER A 1170 -2.83 32.13 -43.47
CA SER A 1170 -2.45 32.52 -42.10
C SER A 1170 -1.36 33.60 -42.05
N THR A 1171 -0.32 33.50 -42.89
CA THR A 1171 0.88 34.35 -42.79
C THR A 1171 0.81 35.69 -43.56
N GLN A 1172 -0.12 35.81 -44.51
CA GLN A 1172 -0.24 36.97 -45.42
C GLN A 1172 -0.21 38.35 -44.73
N PHE A 1173 -0.79 38.44 -43.52
CA PHE A 1173 -0.95 39.70 -42.78
C PHE A 1173 -0.04 39.81 -41.54
N ASP A 1174 0.93 38.93 -41.33
CA ASP A 1174 1.79 38.91 -40.12
C ASP A 1174 2.62 40.20 -39.87
N SER A 1175 2.76 41.04 -40.91
CA SER A 1175 3.44 42.33 -40.86
C SER A 1175 2.56 43.50 -40.42
N TYR A 1176 1.23 43.34 -40.42
CA TYR A 1176 0.27 44.41 -40.09
C TYR A 1176 -0.09 44.35 -38.61
N LYS A 1177 0.57 45.21 -37.82
CA LYS A 1177 0.51 45.24 -36.35
C LYS A 1177 0.40 46.66 -35.79
N GLN A 1178 -0.28 47.56 -36.51
CA GLN A 1178 -0.46 48.96 -36.10
C GLN A 1178 -1.64 49.12 -35.14
N VAL A 1179 -2.73 48.36 -35.34
CA VAL A 1179 -3.98 48.51 -34.58
C VAL A 1179 -4.18 47.33 -33.63
N GLY A 1180 -3.35 47.30 -32.59
CA GLY A 1180 -3.37 46.30 -31.53
C GLY A 1180 -4.46 46.53 -30.47
N TYR A 1181 -5.12 45.43 -30.10
CA TYR A 1181 -6.07 45.35 -28.98
C TYR A 1181 -5.58 44.31 -27.98
N SER A 1182 -5.47 44.69 -26.71
CA SER A 1182 -4.99 43.83 -25.62
C SER A 1182 -6.14 43.22 -24.83
N LEU A 1183 -6.07 41.92 -24.57
CA LEU A 1183 -7.08 41.16 -23.83
C LEU A 1183 -7.07 41.57 -22.35
N PHE A 1184 -8.20 42.05 -21.83
CA PHE A 1184 -8.31 42.42 -20.42
C PHE A 1184 -9.40 41.67 -19.65
N ALA A 1185 -10.43 41.13 -20.30
CA ALA A 1185 -11.46 40.35 -19.60
C ALA A 1185 -11.99 39.16 -20.42
N ILE A 1186 -12.29 38.05 -19.73
CA ILE A 1186 -12.88 36.83 -20.32
C ILE A 1186 -13.98 36.30 -19.41
N PHE A 1187 -15.21 36.27 -19.91
CA PHE A 1187 -16.34 35.62 -19.24
C PHE A 1187 -16.32 34.13 -19.60
N ILE A 1188 -16.27 33.29 -18.57
CA ILE A 1188 -16.21 31.83 -18.68
C ILE A 1188 -17.54 31.24 -18.21
N HIS A 1189 -18.00 30.18 -18.89
CA HIS A 1189 -19.20 29.43 -18.53
C HIS A 1189 -18.88 27.92 -18.43
N ARG A 1190 -19.04 27.32 -17.24
CA ARG A 1190 -19.00 25.85 -17.03
C ARG A 1190 -20.42 25.33 -16.74
N GLY A 1191 -20.93 24.45 -17.59
CA GLY A 1191 -22.33 24.00 -17.57
C GLY A 1191 -22.85 23.68 -18.96
N GLU A 1192 -24.13 23.35 -19.07
CA GLU A 1192 -24.85 23.03 -20.31
C GLU A 1192 -25.32 24.31 -21.05
N ALA A 1193 -26.31 24.19 -21.94
CA ALA A 1193 -26.92 25.34 -22.63
C ALA A 1193 -27.99 26.05 -21.77
N SER A 1194 -28.66 25.34 -20.87
CA SER A 1194 -29.80 25.84 -20.07
C SER A 1194 -29.45 26.17 -18.61
N TYR A 1195 -28.33 25.67 -18.10
CA TYR A 1195 -27.86 25.95 -16.74
C TYR A 1195 -26.33 25.83 -16.65
N GLY A 1196 -25.73 26.62 -15.76
CA GLY A 1196 -24.30 26.55 -15.48
C GLY A 1196 -23.82 27.69 -14.60
N HIS A 1197 -22.52 27.70 -14.33
CA HIS A 1197 -21.86 28.69 -13.49
C HIS A 1197 -20.97 29.62 -14.32
N TYR A 1198 -21.01 30.91 -13.99
CA TYR A 1198 -20.28 31.98 -14.66
C TYR A 1198 -19.26 32.61 -13.72
N TRP A 1199 -18.09 32.92 -14.27
CA TRP A 1199 -17.08 33.75 -13.62
C TRP A 1199 -16.30 34.54 -14.67
N ILE A 1200 -15.52 35.51 -14.23
CA ILE A 1200 -14.71 36.35 -15.12
C ILE A 1200 -13.23 36.33 -14.73
N TYR A 1201 -12.35 36.15 -15.73
CA TYR A 1201 -10.94 36.46 -15.59
C TYR A 1201 -10.73 37.91 -16.01
N ILE A 1202 -10.07 38.73 -15.18
CA ILE A 1202 -9.71 40.12 -15.49
C ILE A 1202 -8.19 40.29 -15.32
N LYS A 1203 -7.55 40.95 -16.29
CA LYS A 1203 -6.11 41.28 -16.27
C LYS A 1203 -5.87 42.59 -15.52
N ASP A 1204 -4.99 42.54 -14.54
CA ASP A 1204 -4.39 43.71 -13.88
C ASP A 1204 -3.17 44.14 -14.70
N PRO A 1205 -3.19 45.30 -15.40
CA PRO A 1205 -2.06 45.71 -16.23
C PRO A 1205 -0.86 46.13 -15.38
N HIS A 1206 -1.08 46.82 -14.26
CA HIS A 1206 -0.03 47.37 -13.41
C HIS A 1206 0.79 46.29 -12.69
N ARG A 1207 0.16 45.17 -12.32
CA ARG A 1207 0.84 43.98 -11.77
C ARG A 1207 1.13 42.90 -12.82
N ASN A 1208 0.61 43.05 -14.05
CA ASN A 1208 0.64 42.08 -15.15
C ASN A 1208 0.31 40.64 -14.68
N ILE A 1209 -0.91 40.48 -14.15
CA ILE A 1209 -1.45 39.19 -13.66
C ILE A 1209 -2.93 39.07 -14.00
N TYR A 1210 -3.45 37.86 -14.00
CA TYR A 1210 -4.89 37.60 -14.09
C TYR A 1210 -5.48 37.33 -12.71
N ARG A 1211 -6.69 37.84 -12.47
CA ARG A 1211 -7.54 37.47 -11.33
C ARG A 1211 -8.83 36.85 -11.81
N LYS A 1212 -9.23 35.76 -11.16
CA LYS A 1212 -10.53 35.11 -11.27
C LYS A 1212 -11.47 35.72 -10.25
N TYR A 1213 -12.49 36.41 -10.72
CA TYR A 1213 -13.61 36.93 -9.93
C TYR A 1213 -14.75 35.93 -10.06
N ASN A 1214 -14.98 35.17 -9.00
CA ASN A 1214 -15.92 34.08 -8.89
C ASN A 1214 -16.80 34.36 -7.66
N ASP A 1215 -17.86 35.13 -7.89
CA ASP A 1215 -18.75 35.67 -6.86
C ASP A 1215 -17.99 36.31 -5.68
N GLU A 1216 -18.17 35.82 -4.45
CA GLU A 1216 -17.55 36.36 -3.25
C GLU A 1216 -16.02 36.16 -3.22
N THR A 1217 -15.50 35.23 -4.05
CA THR A 1217 -14.08 34.90 -4.13
C THR A 1217 -13.38 35.61 -5.29
N VAL A 1218 -12.34 36.40 -4.96
CA VAL A 1218 -11.37 36.91 -5.95
C VAL A 1218 -10.03 36.25 -5.70
N THR A 1219 -9.47 35.58 -6.71
CA THR A 1219 -8.20 34.83 -6.61
C THR A 1219 -7.24 35.18 -7.74
N GLU A 1220 -5.95 35.26 -7.47
CA GLU A 1220 -4.91 35.41 -8.51
C GLU A 1220 -4.66 34.04 -9.17
N VAL A 1221 -4.64 34.02 -10.51
CA VAL A 1221 -4.56 32.79 -11.33
C VAL A 1221 -3.43 32.85 -12.35
N PRO A 1222 -2.76 31.73 -12.65
CA PRO A 1222 -1.68 31.70 -13.63
C PRO A 1222 -2.22 31.80 -15.06
N TYR A 1223 -1.39 32.30 -15.97
CA TYR A 1223 -1.67 32.36 -17.41
C TYR A 1223 -2.12 30.99 -17.97
N SER A 1224 -1.59 29.87 -17.46
CA SER A 1224 -1.97 28.52 -17.87
C SER A 1224 -3.39 28.10 -17.50
N GLU A 1225 -4.07 28.77 -16.56
CA GLU A 1225 -5.51 28.54 -16.28
C GLU A 1225 -6.38 29.33 -17.27
N VAL A 1226 -5.94 30.53 -17.67
CA VAL A 1226 -6.65 31.44 -18.56
C VAL A 1226 -6.55 31.00 -20.03
N PHE A 1227 -5.37 30.57 -20.45
CA PHE A 1227 -5.08 30.07 -21.81
C PHE A 1227 -5.13 28.53 -21.88
N ASN A 1228 -6.05 27.90 -21.13
CA ASN A 1228 -6.21 26.45 -21.12
C ASN A 1228 -7.01 25.95 -22.33
N PHE A 1229 -6.29 25.62 -23.40
CA PHE A 1229 -6.83 25.15 -24.68
C PHE A 1229 -6.90 23.61 -24.81
N THR A 1230 -7.01 22.84 -23.71
CA THR A 1230 -7.22 21.38 -23.82
C THR A 1230 -8.67 21.04 -24.16
N THR A 1231 -8.88 20.00 -24.98
CA THR A 1231 -10.20 19.45 -25.30
C THR A 1231 -10.93 18.83 -24.11
N THR A 1232 -10.24 18.64 -22.98
CA THR A 1232 -10.80 18.21 -21.69
C THR A 1232 -11.40 19.36 -20.87
N ASN A 1233 -11.19 20.62 -21.26
CA ASN A 1233 -11.65 21.78 -20.51
C ASN A 1233 -13.15 22.05 -20.71
N THR A 1234 -13.96 21.77 -19.71
CA THR A 1234 -15.42 22.03 -19.71
C THR A 1234 -15.79 23.49 -19.43
N ALA A 1235 -14.83 24.31 -18.96
CA ALA A 1235 -15.02 25.73 -18.67
C ALA A 1235 -14.62 26.55 -19.89
N THR A 1236 -15.62 27.00 -20.66
CA THR A 1236 -15.42 27.57 -22.00
C THR A 1236 -15.66 29.08 -22.04
N PRO A 1237 -14.88 29.87 -22.83
CA PRO A 1237 -15.14 31.28 -23.03
C PRO A 1237 -16.48 31.52 -23.73
N TYR A 1238 -17.29 32.40 -23.15
CA TYR A 1238 -18.56 32.86 -23.70
C TYR A 1238 -18.44 34.28 -24.28
N TYR A 1239 -17.66 35.13 -23.62
CA TYR A 1239 -17.44 36.52 -24.01
C TYR A 1239 -15.97 36.89 -23.79
N MET A 1240 -15.33 37.52 -24.78
CA MET A 1240 -13.93 37.97 -24.69
C MET A 1240 -13.86 39.47 -24.95
N VAL A 1241 -13.15 40.20 -24.10
CA VAL A 1241 -13.08 41.65 -24.17
C VAL A 1241 -11.64 42.16 -24.20
N TYR A 1242 -11.36 42.94 -25.22
CA TYR A 1242 -10.07 43.57 -25.47
C TYR A 1242 -10.23 45.10 -25.43
N VAL A 1243 -9.22 45.81 -24.96
CA VAL A 1243 -9.12 47.28 -25.03
C VAL A 1243 -8.04 47.66 -26.03
N LYS A 1244 -8.11 48.83 -26.68
CA LYS A 1244 -7.00 49.34 -27.49
C LYS A 1244 -5.71 49.30 -26.67
N SER A 1245 -4.64 48.71 -27.20
CA SER A 1245 -3.41 48.47 -26.41
C SER A 1245 -2.79 49.76 -25.85
N GLU A 1246 -2.98 50.90 -26.53
CA GLU A 1246 -2.55 52.23 -26.07
C GLU A 1246 -3.31 52.77 -24.85
N LEU A 1247 -4.52 52.25 -24.57
CA LEU A 1247 -5.40 52.69 -23.47
C LEU A 1247 -5.39 51.72 -22.28
N MET A 1248 -4.74 50.55 -22.38
CA MET A 1248 -4.78 49.49 -21.38
C MET A 1248 -4.43 49.98 -19.96
N ASP A 1249 -3.32 50.69 -19.80
CA ASP A 1249 -2.84 51.23 -18.52
C ASP A 1249 -3.65 52.43 -18.01
N GLU A 1250 -4.43 53.11 -18.88
CA GLU A 1250 -5.24 54.28 -18.48
C GLU A 1250 -6.66 53.88 -18.07
N TYR A 1251 -7.25 52.93 -18.80
CA TYR A 1251 -8.67 52.57 -18.72
C TYR A 1251 -8.97 51.39 -17.79
N ILE A 1252 -8.03 50.47 -17.56
CA ILE A 1252 -8.29 49.22 -16.82
C ILE A 1252 -7.65 49.29 -15.44
N GLU A 1253 -8.47 49.49 -14.40
CA GLU A 1253 -8.02 49.62 -13.00
C GLU A 1253 -8.79 48.64 -12.08
N PRO A 1254 -8.44 47.34 -12.06
CA PRO A 1254 -9.22 46.31 -11.35
C PRO A 1254 -9.07 46.30 -9.83
N LEU A 1255 -8.15 47.10 -9.30
CA LEU A 1255 -7.88 47.27 -7.87
C LEU A 1255 -8.08 48.74 -7.47
N LYS A 1256 -9.27 49.04 -6.94
CA LYS A 1256 -9.63 50.37 -6.42
C LYS A 1256 -10.24 50.22 -5.03
N ARG A 1257 -9.40 50.37 -4.00
CA ARG A 1257 -9.76 50.36 -2.57
C ARG A 1257 -9.35 51.69 -1.93
N GLU A 1258 -10.25 52.30 -1.16
CA GLU A 1258 -9.98 53.51 -0.37
C GLU A 1258 -10.49 53.34 1.06
N ILE A 1259 -9.99 52.29 1.71
CA ILE A 1259 -10.32 51.96 3.09
C ILE A 1259 -9.69 53.00 4.02
N LYS A 1260 -10.54 53.79 4.69
CA LYS A 1260 -10.09 54.67 5.78
C LYS A 1260 -9.84 53.81 7.02
N CYS A 1261 -8.61 53.85 7.53
CA CYS A 1261 -8.15 53.11 8.71
C CYS A 1261 -9.03 53.40 9.94
#